data_AF-A0A538PLE2-F1
#
_entry.id   AF-A0A538PLE2-F1
#
_cell.length_a   1.000
_cell.length_b   1.000
_cell.length_c   1.000
_cell.angle_alpha   90.00
_cell.angle_beta   90.00
_cell.angle_gamma   90.00
#
_symmetry.space_group_name_H-M   'P 1'
#
loop_
_entity.id
_entity.type
_entity.pdbx_description
1 polymer ?
#
loop_
_entity_poly.entity_id
_entity_poly.type
_entity_poly.pdbx_seq_one_letter_code
_entity_poly.pdbx_strand_id
1 'polypeptide(L)'
;MAKLPSPSTFNFHPITVASWDPGLRRELRLLVPIHVDALVVRSEGGAVADCRMRTPAEAGSTRSIDLLPPPFADLDKPRPRGVHLHWAMPDGLATFRGEGATASPPALPDRWLVARASPGAGGRRAITAWVIDARAQRATPLETWSAGPATGTPVTALGIGDAGWAAYYDNVQNRFGFHDPLDSVPAGRIAYLVCGWYADPSLDPLATGTDTLTAFEARLAQLRWDVPIRDLPRARTGVQSRIDKVAAAGLATPHAARDDAGRVVMPNAIAAVHGLPIAGQFEVPQVYWPRDTLVHGAVVGLAWPTPADGSPEVGGPPAPDAVDVALGASPADALAALIARASGSPDEADWLDAFVLGALDELSRPDGDVRLADRLHDAVFASRSDGTEQVKRPASVMPEARKPPPVAPPPRPPAKTPPQKWQVSAGAFHDAHKVAPAPAKPVEPPEITLPRPRLFLPADPVIAIQGAFRSPKHGDDGRFTPDGRLMCRVSGTAITTLSLRASASGARAVIHASDILERPLLHGGVPPECEELLEELGLFDPGASAIIAEVARATERAGDVLSAPAIARIAETEQTAWWATRRPTSDARAIAALSGYTGTLPSPIAVRPAAHPWVPLHLDWEIEYLATPARDWTLGEVDFAPPAVPDAPGQRLRGRCLLSPGIATALAESVQKYLDDDAAAGGSAVSGGDHSAEATDIVTRLRALDTLQGPLEGFHRLLRRDVAIDAPPGPAPDGLVAVRAGFARLSRLRLVDAFGQVLDLAGSSATRPADPARIAVGPGAVTPGAPGTVVLPPRFTAPTKISFRFRNAASPGDDATAAASPVVGFLLPDHLDEALELYDAQGAAIGQLRLDSDDGPLWELAPGLPSSVGGAPELAVAQPDLAGFAQALLDHSVADRAAGRPTALAELLRAIDATRWTVDPFAHVGEEHLSLLIGHPVAVIAAALQVEVREPATGTDVPITRVPVRLGALTHWQDGLFGYYVDRDFTTLRCAAAAAAFARPLPSAGFLGPVDEVPAYAASFADDVTGSAGKTPIDHPYVDASGILWVVPGVTYDLLLLVEPHSVIHATTGLLPRKQIAPQREWLAGPLAELAPTFRFGPVLRDPGQVRMPIPSDIQGAWTWTHRADVDRWSAEDIIHAGQEALLSPDPCVANEGWLKLRPAPDKGSG
;
A
#
# COMPACT_ATOMS: atom_id res chain seq x y z
N MET A 1 37.58 -38.05 -50.47
CA MET A 1 36.62 -38.24 -49.38
C MET A 1 37.11 -39.35 -48.47
N ALA A 2 37.74 -39.02 -47.34
CA ALA A 2 38.06 -40.01 -46.31
C ALA A 2 36.74 -40.44 -45.63
N LYS A 3 36.53 -41.74 -45.44
CA LYS A 3 35.42 -42.27 -44.62
C LYS A 3 35.59 -41.69 -43.21
N LEU A 4 34.63 -40.89 -42.76
CA LEU A 4 34.54 -40.48 -41.36
C LEU A 4 34.48 -41.76 -40.47
N PRO A 5 35.13 -41.78 -39.29
CA PRO A 5 35.06 -42.93 -38.38
C PRO A 5 33.61 -43.18 -37.95
N SER A 6 33.25 -44.43 -37.65
CA SER A 6 31.89 -44.72 -37.15
C SER A 6 31.69 -44.09 -35.76
N PRO A 7 30.47 -43.63 -35.41
CA PRO A 7 30.18 -42.99 -34.12
C PRO A 7 30.59 -43.80 -32.88
N SER A 8 30.66 -45.13 -33.00
CA SER A 8 31.15 -46.05 -31.97
C SER A 8 32.63 -45.84 -31.60
N THR A 9 33.45 -45.27 -32.48
CA THR A 9 34.86 -44.93 -32.22
C THR A 9 35.00 -43.74 -31.25
N PHE A 10 33.92 -42.97 -31.04
CA PHE A 10 33.87 -41.81 -30.15
C PHE A 10 33.02 -42.05 -28.90
N ASN A 11 32.77 -43.31 -28.54
CA ASN A 11 31.96 -43.75 -27.39
C ASN A 11 30.48 -43.29 -27.43
N PHE A 12 29.91 -42.98 -28.59
CA PHE A 12 28.46 -42.80 -28.69
C PHE A 12 27.76 -44.15 -28.71
N HIS A 13 26.79 -44.32 -27.83
CA HIS A 13 25.96 -45.52 -27.79
C HIS A 13 25.06 -45.59 -29.04
N PRO A 14 24.81 -46.76 -29.65
CA PRO A 14 23.97 -46.89 -30.84
C PRO A 14 22.56 -46.29 -30.67
N ILE A 15 21.97 -46.41 -29.48
CA ILE A 15 20.65 -45.84 -29.16
C ILE A 15 20.69 -44.32 -29.25
N THR A 16 21.74 -43.67 -28.72
CA THR A 16 21.93 -42.21 -28.78
C THR A 16 22.05 -41.72 -30.22
N VAL A 17 22.72 -42.47 -31.08
CA VAL A 17 22.86 -42.16 -32.51
C VAL A 17 21.52 -42.30 -33.22
N ALA A 18 20.75 -43.35 -32.92
CA ALA A 18 19.45 -43.59 -33.53
C ALA A 18 18.39 -42.54 -33.16
N SER A 19 18.45 -41.98 -31.95
CA SER A 19 17.52 -40.96 -31.46
C SER A 19 18.07 -39.53 -31.55
N TRP A 20 19.11 -39.31 -32.35
CA TRP A 20 19.79 -38.03 -32.45
C TRP A 20 18.91 -36.93 -33.06
N ASP A 21 18.73 -35.82 -32.32
CA ASP A 21 18.06 -34.63 -32.85
C ASP A 21 19.06 -33.65 -33.48
N PRO A 22 19.01 -33.43 -34.81
CA PRO A 22 19.86 -32.45 -35.48
C PRO A 22 19.44 -31.00 -35.24
N GLY A 23 18.23 -30.74 -34.72
CA GLY A 23 17.70 -29.41 -34.40
C GLY A 23 18.05 -28.91 -33.00
N LEU A 24 18.52 -29.78 -32.11
CA LEU A 24 18.88 -29.44 -30.73
C LEU A 24 20.24 -28.72 -30.66
N ARG A 25 20.24 -27.47 -30.18
CA ARG A 25 21.48 -26.74 -29.84
C ARG A 25 22.21 -27.48 -28.72
N ARG A 26 23.54 -27.61 -28.76
CA ARG A 26 24.34 -28.32 -27.72
C ARG A 26 25.45 -27.46 -27.12
N GLU A 27 25.28 -26.15 -27.25
CA GLU A 27 26.15 -25.10 -26.72
C GLU A 27 25.98 -24.94 -25.20
N LEU A 28 26.62 -23.91 -24.64
CA LEU A 28 26.58 -23.60 -23.21
C LEU A 28 25.17 -23.18 -22.78
N ARG A 29 24.62 -23.85 -21.75
CA ARG A 29 23.31 -23.52 -21.16
C ARG A 29 23.44 -22.96 -19.75
N LEU A 30 22.50 -22.10 -19.39
CA LEU A 30 22.24 -21.71 -18.01
C LEU A 30 21.31 -22.74 -17.36
N LEU A 31 21.75 -23.35 -16.27
CA LEU A 31 20.99 -24.31 -15.46
C LEU A 31 20.25 -23.53 -14.36
N VAL A 32 18.95 -23.38 -14.54
CA VAL A 32 18.08 -22.59 -13.66
C VAL A 32 17.28 -23.53 -12.76
N PRO A 33 17.45 -23.45 -11.43
CA PRO A 33 16.76 -24.36 -10.52
C PRO A 33 15.26 -24.03 -10.41
N ILE A 34 14.43 -25.06 -10.27
CA ILE A 34 12.98 -24.95 -10.04
C ILE A 34 12.55 -25.79 -8.84
N HIS A 35 11.49 -25.35 -8.18
CA HIS A 35 10.89 -26.08 -7.07
C HIS A 35 9.96 -27.17 -7.61
N VAL A 36 10.26 -28.43 -7.30
CA VAL A 36 9.42 -29.60 -7.63
C VAL A 36 8.83 -30.18 -6.35
N ASP A 37 7.51 -30.36 -6.33
CA ASP A 37 6.79 -31.09 -5.28
C ASP A 37 6.29 -32.43 -5.80
N ALA A 38 6.18 -33.40 -4.89
CA ALA A 38 5.70 -34.75 -5.18
C ALA A 38 4.65 -35.16 -4.14
N LEU A 39 3.37 -35.15 -4.51
CA LEU A 39 2.30 -35.67 -3.67
C LEU A 39 2.22 -37.20 -3.87
N VAL A 40 2.49 -37.97 -2.80
CA VAL A 40 2.43 -39.44 -2.83
C VAL A 40 1.06 -39.91 -2.37
N VAL A 41 0.23 -40.37 -3.32
CA VAL A 41 -1.10 -40.92 -3.04
C VAL A 41 -1.00 -42.43 -2.91
N ARG A 42 -1.10 -42.94 -1.67
CA ARG A 42 -0.95 -44.37 -1.36
C ARG A 42 -2.26 -45.14 -1.36
N SER A 43 -3.34 -44.47 -0.98
CA SER A 43 -4.70 -44.99 -0.94
C SER A 43 -5.63 -43.97 -1.58
N GLU A 44 -6.52 -44.45 -2.45
CA GLU A 44 -7.54 -43.61 -3.07
C GLU A 44 -8.64 -43.34 -2.03
N GLY A 45 -8.72 -42.10 -1.54
CA GLY A 45 -9.68 -41.69 -0.52
C GLY A 45 -9.39 -40.28 0.01
N GLY A 46 -10.39 -39.66 0.63
CA GLY A 46 -10.32 -38.28 1.13
C GLY A 46 -10.97 -37.26 0.21
N ALA A 47 -11.47 -36.17 0.78
CA ALA A 47 -12.02 -35.05 0.02
C ALA A 47 -10.87 -34.26 -0.63
N VAL A 48 -10.98 -34.02 -1.93
CA VAL A 48 -10.04 -33.21 -2.71
C VAL A 48 -10.88 -32.20 -3.46
N ALA A 49 -10.58 -30.91 -3.31
CA ALA A 49 -11.29 -29.84 -4.00
C ALA A 49 -11.10 -29.94 -5.52
N ASP A 50 -12.13 -29.60 -6.30
CA ASP A 50 -11.99 -29.46 -7.74
C ASP A 50 -11.37 -28.10 -8.08
N CYS A 51 -10.12 -28.13 -8.52
CA CYS A 51 -9.33 -26.95 -8.85
C CYS A 51 -9.21 -26.70 -10.36
N ARG A 52 -10.03 -27.35 -11.20
CA ARG A 52 -9.97 -27.20 -12.66
C ARG A 52 -10.64 -25.91 -13.12
N MET A 53 -9.85 -25.00 -13.67
CA MET A 53 -10.37 -23.76 -14.25
C MET A 53 -11.07 -24.02 -15.58
N ARG A 54 -12.22 -23.36 -15.77
CA ARG A 54 -12.94 -23.29 -17.04
C ARG A 54 -12.24 -22.31 -17.97
N THR A 55 -12.27 -22.58 -19.27
CA THR A 55 -11.77 -21.63 -20.27
C THR A 55 -12.68 -20.39 -20.31
N PRO A 56 -12.14 -19.17 -20.21
CA PRO A 56 -12.95 -17.96 -20.30
C PRO A 56 -13.58 -17.83 -21.69
N ALA A 57 -14.79 -17.26 -21.76
CA ALA A 57 -15.49 -17.02 -23.02
C ALA A 57 -14.78 -15.95 -23.87
N GLU A 58 -14.20 -14.92 -23.22
CA GLU A 58 -13.36 -13.88 -23.82
C GLU A 58 -12.12 -13.64 -22.95
N ALA A 59 -10.95 -13.49 -23.57
CA ALA A 59 -9.69 -13.28 -22.85
C ALA A 59 -9.72 -11.95 -22.06
N GLY A 60 -9.44 -12.03 -20.75
CA GLY A 60 -9.39 -10.85 -19.86
C GLY A 60 -10.75 -10.33 -19.37
N SER A 61 -11.87 -10.97 -19.74
CA SER A 61 -13.23 -10.55 -19.33
C SER A 61 -13.66 -11.07 -17.96
N THR A 62 -13.04 -12.14 -17.46
CA THR A 62 -13.48 -12.85 -16.25
C THR A 62 -12.36 -12.92 -15.21
N ARG A 63 -12.69 -12.70 -13.94
CA ARG A 63 -11.72 -12.86 -12.85
C ARG A 63 -11.30 -14.31 -12.74
N SER A 64 -10.03 -14.52 -12.46
CA SER A 64 -9.38 -15.81 -12.25
C SER A 64 -10.14 -16.77 -11.35
N ILE A 65 -10.59 -16.24 -10.21
CA ILE A 65 -11.27 -16.98 -9.16
C ILE A 65 -12.66 -17.49 -9.60
N ASP A 66 -13.30 -16.77 -10.53
CA ASP A 66 -14.61 -17.13 -11.07
C ASP A 66 -14.52 -18.24 -12.15
N LEU A 67 -13.31 -18.51 -12.67
CA LEU A 67 -13.07 -19.61 -13.63
C LEU A 67 -13.09 -20.98 -12.94
N LEU A 68 -12.78 -21.03 -11.64
CA LEU A 68 -12.82 -22.26 -10.88
C LEU A 68 -14.27 -22.75 -10.66
N PRO A 69 -14.46 -24.02 -10.23
CA PRO A 69 -15.75 -24.53 -9.82
C PRO A 69 -16.32 -23.75 -8.62
N PRO A 70 -17.64 -23.84 -8.35
CA PRO A 70 -18.26 -23.18 -7.20
C PRO A 70 -17.53 -23.50 -5.87
N PRO A 71 -17.50 -22.57 -4.90
CA PRO A 71 -16.87 -22.80 -3.60
C PRO A 71 -17.36 -24.10 -2.93
N PHE A 72 -16.44 -24.82 -2.28
CA PHE A 72 -16.65 -26.12 -1.65
C PHE A 72 -16.98 -27.28 -2.59
N ALA A 73 -16.73 -27.16 -3.90
CA ALA A 73 -16.82 -28.27 -4.84
C ALA A 73 -15.62 -29.22 -4.70
N ASP A 74 -15.92 -30.52 -4.61
CA ASP A 74 -14.92 -31.60 -4.53
C ASP A 74 -14.87 -32.38 -5.85
N LEU A 75 -13.77 -33.08 -6.11
CA LEU A 75 -13.62 -33.97 -7.27
C LEU A 75 -14.63 -35.14 -7.21
N ASP A 76 -15.25 -35.44 -8.36
CA ASP A 76 -16.18 -36.58 -8.49
C ASP A 76 -15.53 -37.95 -8.21
N LYS A 77 -14.21 -38.05 -8.44
CA LYS A 77 -13.41 -39.26 -8.22
C LYS A 77 -12.21 -38.94 -7.33
N PRO A 78 -11.82 -39.86 -6.43
CA PRO A 78 -10.63 -39.68 -5.63
C PRO A 78 -9.40 -39.56 -6.55
N ARG A 79 -8.37 -38.84 -6.07
CA ARG A 79 -7.12 -38.71 -6.78
C ARG A 79 -6.49 -40.11 -6.96
N PRO A 80 -6.08 -40.50 -8.19
CA PRO A 80 -5.54 -41.84 -8.43
C PRO A 80 -4.32 -42.15 -7.59
N ARG A 81 -4.11 -43.43 -7.27
CA ARG A 81 -2.89 -43.89 -6.60
C ARG A 81 -1.63 -43.58 -7.45
N GLY A 82 -0.52 -43.27 -6.79
CA GLY A 82 0.77 -43.00 -7.42
C GLY A 82 1.45 -41.74 -6.89
N VAL A 83 2.34 -41.16 -7.70
CA VAL A 83 3.02 -39.89 -7.40
C VAL A 83 2.58 -38.81 -8.37
N HIS A 84 2.10 -37.69 -7.83
CA HIS A 84 1.74 -36.51 -8.59
C HIS A 84 2.83 -35.45 -8.42
N LEU A 85 3.59 -35.20 -9.50
CA LEU A 85 4.60 -34.16 -9.53
C LEU A 85 3.98 -32.84 -9.97
N HIS A 86 4.36 -31.74 -9.32
CA HIS A 86 4.03 -30.38 -9.74
C HIS A 86 5.21 -29.47 -9.50
N TRP A 87 5.59 -28.68 -10.50
CA TRP A 87 6.73 -27.78 -10.38
C TRP A 87 6.39 -26.33 -10.73
N ALA A 88 7.01 -25.42 -10.00
CA ALA A 88 6.86 -23.98 -10.20
C ALA A 88 7.90 -23.45 -11.17
N MET A 89 7.51 -22.49 -12.01
CA MET A 89 8.48 -21.75 -12.84
C MET A 89 9.29 -20.80 -11.95
N PRO A 90 10.55 -20.49 -12.31
CA PRO A 90 11.30 -19.42 -11.67
C PRO A 90 10.52 -18.10 -11.75
N ASP A 91 10.61 -17.26 -10.73
CA ASP A 91 9.82 -16.04 -10.63
C ASP A 91 10.11 -15.08 -11.78
N GLY A 92 11.35 -15.05 -12.27
CA GLY A 92 11.76 -14.28 -13.45
C GLY A 92 11.03 -14.66 -14.75
N LEU A 93 10.43 -15.86 -14.82
CA LEU A 93 9.60 -16.33 -15.93
C LEU A 93 8.09 -16.29 -15.63
N ALA A 94 7.71 -16.06 -14.37
CA ALA A 94 6.32 -15.92 -13.95
C ALA A 94 5.86 -14.45 -13.82
N THR A 95 6.77 -13.49 -13.98
CA THR A 95 6.49 -12.04 -13.86
C THR A 95 6.24 -11.37 -15.21
N PHE A 96 5.34 -10.38 -15.22
CA PHE A 96 4.99 -9.60 -16.41
C PHE A 96 6.10 -8.62 -16.80
N ARG A 97 6.25 -8.38 -18.11
CA ARG A 97 7.23 -7.44 -18.67
C ARG A 97 6.54 -6.38 -19.51
N GLY A 98 6.76 -5.10 -19.21
CA GLY A 98 6.24 -3.93 -19.95
C GLY A 98 5.31 -3.05 -19.13
N GLU A 99 5.05 -1.83 -19.61
CA GLU A 99 4.08 -0.89 -19.02
C GLU A 99 2.71 -1.01 -19.71
N GLY A 100 1.62 -0.90 -18.94
CA GLY A 100 0.25 -0.84 -19.46
C GLY A 100 -0.27 -2.13 -20.12
N ALA A 101 -1.22 -1.99 -21.04
CA ALA A 101 -1.93 -3.10 -21.69
C ALA A 101 -1.08 -3.99 -22.63
N THR A 102 0.20 -3.63 -22.85
CA THR A 102 1.13 -4.38 -23.71
C THR A 102 2.02 -5.37 -22.96
N ALA A 103 1.89 -5.48 -21.63
CA ALA A 103 2.69 -6.39 -20.84
C ALA A 103 2.27 -7.85 -21.09
N SER A 104 3.15 -8.66 -21.69
CA SER A 104 2.94 -10.09 -21.90
C SER A 104 3.96 -10.91 -21.09
N PRO A 105 3.55 -12.00 -20.44
CA PRO A 105 4.49 -12.92 -19.81
C PRO A 105 5.43 -13.54 -20.86
N PRO A 106 6.69 -13.89 -20.50
CA PRO A 106 7.56 -14.63 -21.39
C PRO A 106 6.99 -16.03 -21.68
N ALA A 107 7.41 -16.60 -22.80
CA ALA A 107 7.17 -18.02 -23.08
C ALA A 107 7.89 -18.88 -22.03
N LEU A 108 7.29 -20.02 -21.70
CA LEU A 108 7.83 -21.02 -20.78
C LEU A 108 8.42 -22.21 -21.56
N PRO A 109 9.32 -23.00 -20.94
CA PRO A 109 9.81 -24.23 -21.54
C PRO A 109 8.67 -25.18 -21.89
N ASP A 110 8.75 -25.80 -23.07
CA ASP A 110 7.66 -26.58 -23.66
C ASP A 110 8.03 -28.06 -23.91
N ARG A 111 9.26 -28.44 -23.56
CA ARG A 111 9.73 -29.82 -23.52
C ARG A 111 10.25 -30.12 -22.14
N TRP A 112 9.74 -31.18 -21.52
CA TRP A 112 10.14 -31.58 -20.18
C TRP A 112 10.53 -33.04 -20.13
N LEU A 113 11.75 -33.34 -19.71
CA LEU A 113 12.16 -34.68 -19.31
C LEU A 113 11.74 -34.90 -17.86
N VAL A 114 11.02 -35.98 -17.59
CA VAL A 114 10.79 -36.50 -16.24
C VAL A 114 11.48 -37.86 -16.15
N ALA A 115 12.45 -38.01 -15.25
CA ALA A 115 13.18 -39.26 -15.04
C ALA A 115 12.99 -39.74 -13.60
N ARG A 116 12.56 -40.99 -13.44
CA ARG A 116 12.43 -41.68 -12.16
C ARG A 116 13.59 -42.63 -11.95
N ALA A 117 14.29 -42.48 -10.83
CA ALA A 117 15.22 -43.47 -10.30
C ALA A 117 14.50 -44.32 -9.24
N SER A 118 14.50 -45.64 -9.43
CA SER A 118 13.85 -46.60 -8.52
C SER A 118 14.78 -47.78 -8.21
N PRO A 119 14.49 -48.62 -7.20
CA PRO A 119 15.27 -49.82 -6.96
C PRO A 119 15.25 -50.76 -8.18
N GLY A 120 16.43 -51.11 -8.69
CA GLY A 120 16.61 -52.01 -9.82
C GLY A 120 16.96 -53.44 -9.41
N ALA A 121 16.80 -54.38 -10.34
CA ALA A 121 17.03 -55.81 -10.08
C ALA A 121 18.51 -56.15 -9.87
N GLY A 122 19.42 -55.33 -10.42
CA GLY A 122 20.87 -55.55 -10.35
C GLY A 122 21.56 -55.01 -9.10
N GLY A 123 20.83 -54.60 -8.06
CA GLY A 123 21.40 -53.90 -6.91
C GLY A 123 21.91 -52.49 -7.25
N ARG A 124 21.41 -51.91 -8.33
CA ARG A 124 21.64 -50.53 -8.80
C ARG A 124 20.30 -49.82 -9.00
N ARG A 125 20.31 -48.52 -9.29
CA ARG A 125 19.09 -47.73 -9.53
C ARG A 125 18.62 -47.89 -10.98
N ALA A 126 17.41 -48.41 -11.16
CA ALA A 126 16.74 -48.49 -12.46
C ALA A 126 16.15 -47.13 -12.85
N ILE A 127 16.38 -46.72 -14.10
CA ILE A 127 15.89 -45.44 -14.65
C ILE A 127 14.74 -45.68 -15.64
N THR A 128 13.62 -45.02 -15.37
CA THR A 128 12.48 -44.89 -16.29
C THR A 128 12.28 -43.41 -16.59
N ALA A 129 12.11 -43.02 -17.85
CA ALA A 129 12.00 -41.60 -18.20
C ALA A 129 10.90 -41.34 -19.25
N TRP A 130 10.38 -40.13 -19.25
CA TRP A 130 9.34 -39.65 -20.16
C TRP A 130 9.69 -38.24 -20.65
N VAL A 131 9.27 -37.92 -21.87
CA VAL A 131 9.28 -36.55 -22.39
C VAL A 131 7.85 -36.05 -22.50
N ILE A 132 7.58 -34.91 -21.88
CA ILE A 132 6.31 -34.18 -21.93
C ILE A 132 6.44 -33.07 -22.99
N ASP A 133 5.52 -33.08 -23.94
CA ASP A 133 5.25 -31.94 -24.82
C ASP A 133 4.15 -31.09 -24.17
N ALA A 134 4.53 -29.95 -23.58
CA ALA A 134 3.58 -29.11 -22.86
C ALA A 134 2.59 -28.39 -23.79
N ARG A 135 2.92 -28.17 -25.07
CA ARG A 135 1.97 -27.59 -26.03
C ARG A 135 0.90 -28.61 -26.40
N ALA A 136 1.31 -29.87 -26.59
CA ALA A 136 0.42 -30.98 -26.94
C ALA A 136 -0.23 -31.68 -25.74
N GLN A 137 0.13 -31.31 -24.50
CA GLN A 137 -0.32 -31.95 -23.25
C GLN A 137 -0.10 -33.47 -23.22
N ARG A 138 1.05 -33.93 -23.72
CA ARG A 138 1.32 -35.37 -23.91
C ARG A 138 2.64 -35.79 -23.29
N ALA A 139 2.60 -36.77 -22.39
CA ALA A 139 3.76 -37.48 -21.89
C ALA A 139 4.03 -38.74 -22.74
N THR A 140 5.27 -38.94 -23.19
CA THR A 140 5.69 -40.10 -24.00
C THR A 140 6.89 -40.78 -23.33
N PRO A 141 6.91 -42.12 -23.16
CA PRO A 141 8.11 -42.82 -22.67
C PRO A 141 9.33 -42.54 -23.54
N LEU A 142 10.48 -42.26 -22.91
CA LEU A 142 11.70 -41.82 -23.56
C LEU A 142 12.18 -42.82 -24.62
N GLU A 143 11.99 -44.13 -24.41
CA GLU A 143 12.43 -45.17 -25.36
C GLU A 143 11.69 -45.10 -26.71
N THR A 144 10.48 -44.54 -26.71
CA THR A 144 9.60 -44.44 -27.89
C THR A 144 9.48 -43.01 -28.41
N TRP A 145 10.06 -42.05 -27.70
CA TRP A 145 9.99 -40.65 -28.05
C TRP A 145 10.99 -40.31 -29.14
N SER A 146 10.64 -39.35 -29.99
CA SER A 146 11.55 -38.76 -30.97
C SER A 146 11.34 -37.26 -31.01
N ALA A 147 12.42 -36.52 -31.24
CA ALA A 147 12.36 -35.08 -31.35
C ALA A 147 11.59 -34.66 -32.62
N GLY A 148 10.71 -33.68 -32.47
CA GLY A 148 9.91 -33.12 -33.55
C GLY A 148 9.59 -31.64 -33.28
N PRO A 149 9.20 -30.87 -34.31
CA PRO A 149 8.93 -29.45 -34.17
C PRO A 149 7.81 -29.21 -33.15
N ALA A 150 7.93 -28.14 -32.36
CA ALA A 150 6.86 -27.72 -31.48
C ALA A 150 5.68 -27.18 -32.30
N THR A 151 4.52 -27.81 -32.17
CA THR A 151 3.26 -27.38 -32.81
C THR A 151 2.33 -26.77 -31.77
N GLY A 152 1.66 -25.66 -32.13
CA GLY A 152 0.70 -24.97 -31.25
C GLY A 152 1.28 -23.72 -30.56
N THR A 153 0.41 -22.98 -29.86
CA THR A 153 0.76 -21.72 -29.20
C THR A 153 1.76 -21.94 -28.06
N PRO A 154 2.80 -21.09 -27.92
CA PRO A 154 3.69 -21.11 -26.77
C PRO A 154 2.92 -21.04 -25.45
N VAL A 155 3.37 -21.82 -24.46
CA VAL A 155 2.80 -21.80 -23.12
C VAL A 155 3.39 -20.63 -22.35
N THR A 156 2.54 -19.90 -21.61
CA THR A 156 2.97 -18.82 -20.72
C THR A 156 2.48 -19.08 -19.30
N ALA A 157 2.98 -18.33 -18.32
CA ALA A 157 2.54 -18.43 -16.92
C ALA A 157 1.03 -18.15 -16.75
N LEU A 158 0.41 -17.42 -17.68
CA LEU A 158 -1.02 -17.12 -17.64
C LEU A 158 -1.91 -18.24 -18.17
N GLY A 159 -1.37 -19.21 -18.91
CA GLY A 159 -2.14 -20.29 -19.53
C GLY A 159 -3.35 -19.76 -20.32
N ILE A 160 -4.54 -19.85 -19.72
CA ILE A 160 -5.83 -19.43 -20.28
C ILE A 160 -6.17 -17.94 -20.03
N GLY A 161 -5.21 -17.13 -19.55
CA GLY A 161 -5.39 -15.71 -19.25
C GLY A 161 -5.41 -15.37 -17.75
N ASP A 162 -5.00 -16.29 -16.88
CA ASP A 162 -4.96 -16.11 -15.43
C ASP A 162 -3.59 -16.47 -14.82
N ALA A 163 -3.07 -15.60 -13.95
CA ALA A 163 -1.80 -15.80 -13.24
C ALA A 163 -1.84 -16.94 -12.20
N GLY A 164 -3.02 -17.28 -11.66
CA GLY A 164 -3.20 -18.41 -10.75
C GLY A 164 -3.27 -19.78 -11.46
N TRP A 165 -3.46 -19.81 -12.77
CA TRP A 165 -3.69 -21.04 -13.53
C TRP A 165 -2.57 -22.08 -13.35
N ALA A 166 -1.32 -21.64 -13.47
CA ALA A 166 -0.15 -22.53 -13.40
C ALA A 166 0.13 -23.08 -11.98
N ALA A 167 -0.47 -22.47 -10.95
CA ALA A 167 -0.28 -22.86 -9.56
C ALA A 167 -1.09 -24.10 -9.18
N TYR A 168 -2.19 -24.41 -9.88
CA TYR A 168 -2.99 -25.62 -9.60
C TYR A 168 -2.50 -26.81 -10.44
N TYR A 169 -2.25 -27.94 -9.78
CA TYR A 169 -1.83 -29.18 -10.43
C TYR A 169 -2.83 -29.64 -11.51
N ASP A 170 -4.14 -29.59 -11.21
CA ASP A 170 -5.18 -30.11 -12.10
C ASP A 170 -5.33 -29.29 -13.40
N ASN A 171 -4.79 -28.06 -13.44
CA ASN A 171 -4.77 -27.21 -14.63
C ASN A 171 -3.57 -27.50 -15.55
N VAL A 172 -2.45 -27.97 -14.99
CA VAL A 172 -1.15 -28.08 -15.70
C VAL A 172 -0.69 -29.52 -15.91
N GLN A 173 -1.58 -30.49 -15.75
CA GLN A 173 -1.27 -31.90 -16.00
C GLN A 173 -0.75 -32.10 -17.44
N ASN A 174 0.36 -32.84 -17.56
CA ASN A 174 1.13 -33.00 -18.80
C ASN A 174 1.65 -31.67 -19.41
N ARG A 175 1.88 -30.66 -18.57
CA ARG A 175 2.61 -29.43 -18.92
C ARG A 175 3.67 -29.14 -17.88
N PHE A 176 3.24 -28.76 -16.68
CA PHE A 176 4.07 -28.52 -15.50
C PHE A 176 3.70 -29.43 -14.32
N GLY A 177 2.96 -30.50 -14.62
CA GLY A 177 2.60 -31.56 -13.69
C GLY A 177 2.59 -32.91 -14.38
N PHE A 178 2.86 -33.97 -13.62
CA PHE A 178 2.96 -35.35 -14.11
C PHE A 178 2.35 -36.31 -13.10
N HIS A 179 1.75 -37.40 -13.56
CA HIS A 179 1.27 -38.49 -12.70
C HIS A 179 2.01 -39.77 -13.08
N ASP A 180 2.70 -40.35 -12.11
CA ASP A 180 3.31 -41.67 -12.22
C ASP A 180 2.49 -42.67 -11.38
N PRO A 181 1.81 -43.65 -12.00
CA PRO A 181 1.00 -44.63 -11.26
C PRO A 181 1.86 -45.59 -10.42
N LEU A 182 3.17 -45.68 -10.68
CA LEU A 182 4.11 -46.60 -10.01
C LEU A 182 3.79 -48.10 -10.15
N ASP A 183 2.98 -48.50 -11.14
CA ASP A 183 2.62 -49.91 -11.37
C ASP A 183 3.83 -50.83 -11.56
N SER A 184 4.95 -50.29 -12.07
CA SER A 184 6.19 -51.02 -12.31
C SER A 184 7.14 -51.06 -11.10
N VAL A 185 6.81 -50.40 -9.98
CA VAL A 185 7.68 -50.27 -8.81
C VAL A 185 7.00 -50.88 -7.57
N PRO A 186 7.40 -52.09 -7.14
CA PRO A 186 6.72 -52.77 -6.05
C PRO A 186 6.94 -52.12 -4.68
N ALA A 187 8.19 -51.73 -4.36
CA ALA A 187 8.55 -51.06 -3.11
C ALA A 187 9.96 -50.44 -3.15
N GLY A 188 10.23 -49.50 -2.24
CA GLY A 188 11.52 -48.90 -1.95
C GLY A 188 11.54 -47.37 -2.08
N ARG A 189 12.72 -46.77 -1.88
CA ARG A 189 12.92 -45.32 -2.04
C ARG A 189 13.06 -44.96 -3.52
N ILE A 190 12.31 -43.97 -3.98
CA ILE A 190 12.33 -43.43 -5.35
C ILE A 190 12.76 -41.97 -5.36
N ALA A 191 13.29 -41.53 -6.51
CA ALA A 191 13.65 -40.14 -6.77
C ALA A 191 13.22 -39.73 -8.17
N TYR A 192 12.93 -38.44 -8.38
CA TYR A 192 12.56 -37.86 -9.66
C TYR A 192 13.46 -36.70 -10.01
N LEU A 193 13.83 -36.60 -11.29
CA LEU A 193 14.44 -35.44 -11.93
C LEU A 193 13.46 -34.88 -12.97
N VAL A 194 13.33 -33.56 -13.01
CA VAL A 194 12.56 -32.81 -14.01
C VAL A 194 13.51 -31.82 -14.68
N CYS A 195 13.60 -31.85 -16.01
CA CYS A 195 14.41 -30.91 -16.79
C CYS A 195 13.57 -30.32 -17.94
N GLY A 196 13.47 -29.00 -18.04
CA GLY A 196 12.71 -28.28 -19.07
C GLY A 196 13.61 -27.48 -20.02
N TRP A 197 13.33 -27.53 -21.32
CA TRP A 197 13.98 -26.69 -22.33
C TRP A 197 12.97 -26.18 -23.38
N TYR A 198 13.40 -25.19 -24.16
CA TYR A 198 12.65 -24.65 -25.28
C TYR A 198 12.93 -25.46 -26.54
N ALA A 199 11.90 -26.04 -27.16
CA ALA A 199 12.01 -26.66 -28.47
C ALA A 199 12.34 -25.64 -29.57
N ASP A 200 11.81 -24.43 -29.44
CA ASP A 200 12.14 -23.26 -30.27
C ASP A 200 13.07 -22.33 -29.48
N PRO A 201 14.38 -22.29 -29.79
CA PRO A 201 15.33 -21.47 -29.06
C PRO A 201 15.08 -19.96 -29.17
N SER A 202 14.28 -19.48 -30.13
CA SER A 202 13.97 -18.05 -30.24
C SER A 202 13.06 -17.55 -29.12
N LEU A 203 12.36 -18.46 -28.44
CA LEU A 203 11.49 -18.16 -27.32
C LEU A 203 12.23 -18.12 -25.98
N ASP A 204 13.51 -18.52 -25.96
CA ASP A 204 14.31 -18.53 -24.74
C ASP A 204 14.53 -17.09 -24.23
N PRO A 205 14.39 -16.84 -22.91
CA PRO A 205 14.61 -15.52 -22.32
C PRO A 205 16.01 -14.95 -22.58
N LEU A 206 17.01 -15.78 -22.85
CA LEU A 206 18.41 -15.40 -23.11
C LEU A 206 18.76 -15.35 -24.60
N ALA A 207 17.84 -15.66 -25.51
CA ALA A 207 18.12 -15.75 -26.95
C ALA A 207 18.32 -14.40 -27.65
N THR A 208 17.68 -13.34 -27.18
CA THR A 208 17.70 -11.99 -27.81
C THR A 208 18.07 -10.90 -26.82
N GLY A 209 18.80 -9.88 -27.27
CA GLY A 209 19.14 -8.72 -26.43
C GLY A 209 20.22 -9.00 -25.39
N THR A 210 20.99 -10.08 -25.58
CA THR A 210 22.12 -10.51 -24.74
C THR A 210 23.40 -10.53 -25.57
N ASP A 211 23.60 -9.54 -26.45
CA ASP A 211 24.75 -9.53 -27.39
C ASP A 211 26.05 -8.98 -26.79
N THR A 212 25.99 -8.39 -25.59
CA THR A 212 27.14 -7.94 -24.80
C THR A 212 27.06 -8.45 -23.36
N LEU A 213 28.19 -8.49 -22.63
CA LEU A 213 28.22 -8.93 -21.23
C LEU A 213 27.30 -8.06 -20.37
N THR A 214 27.34 -6.74 -20.55
CA THR A 214 26.45 -5.81 -19.84
C THR A 214 24.98 -6.08 -20.13
N ALA A 215 24.64 -6.41 -21.37
CA ALA A 215 23.26 -6.74 -21.74
C ALA A 215 22.82 -8.09 -21.14
N PHE A 216 23.72 -9.07 -21.08
CA PHE A 216 23.50 -10.35 -20.39
C PHE A 216 23.32 -10.16 -18.87
N GLU A 217 24.18 -9.39 -18.22
CA GLU A 217 24.08 -9.07 -16.78
C GLU A 217 22.79 -8.30 -16.47
N ALA A 218 22.43 -7.31 -17.29
CA ALA A 218 21.17 -6.59 -17.19
C ALA A 218 19.98 -7.54 -17.35
N ARG A 219 20.08 -8.52 -18.25
CA ARG A 219 19.04 -9.53 -18.46
C ARG A 219 18.89 -10.47 -17.25
N LEU A 220 19.99 -10.92 -16.66
CA LEU A 220 19.96 -11.70 -15.43
C LEU A 220 19.38 -10.90 -14.26
N ALA A 221 19.76 -9.63 -14.12
CA ALA A 221 19.20 -8.74 -13.10
C ALA A 221 17.67 -8.57 -13.27
N GLN A 222 17.17 -8.40 -14.50
CA GLN A 222 15.74 -8.37 -14.80
C GLN A 222 15.03 -9.68 -14.45
N LEU A 223 15.69 -10.82 -14.65
CA LEU A 223 15.19 -12.15 -14.32
C LEU A 223 15.32 -12.48 -12.82
N ARG A 224 16.01 -11.62 -12.05
CA ARG A 224 16.44 -11.87 -10.67
C ARG A 224 17.28 -13.14 -10.55
N TRP A 225 18.12 -13.42 -11.54
CA TRP A 225 19.03 -14.57 -11.54
C TRP A 225 20.45 -14.11 -11.29
N ASP A 226 21.26 -15.00 -10.71
CA ASP A 226 22.69 -14.80 -10.57
C ASP A 226 23.46 -16.04 -11.06
N VAL A 227 24.68 -15.83 -11.56
CA VAL A 227 25.55 -16.92 -12.04
C VAL A 227 27.01 -16.60 -11.74
N PRO A 228 27.81 -17.55 -11.23
CA PRO A 228 29.23 -17.32 -11.02
C PRO A 228 29.98 -17.15 -12.35
N ILE A 229 30.19 -15.91 -12.80
CA ILE A 229 30.84 -15.56 -14.09
C ILE A 229 32.22 -16.23 -14.23
N ARG A 230 32.93 -16.44 -13.11
CA ARG A 230 34.23 -17.13 -13.06
C ARG A 230 34.22 -18.57 -13.58
N ASP A 231 33.07 -19.23 -13.60
CA ASP A 231 32.95 -20.64 -14.02
C ASP A 231 32.75 -20.79 -15.55
N LEU A 232 32.39 -19.69 -16.25
CA LEU A 232 32.12 -19.69 -17.70
C LEU A 232 33.29 -20.19 -18.57
N PRO A 233 34.57 -19.81 -18.33
CA PRO A 233 35.68 -20.27 -19.17
C PRO A 233 35.91 -21.79 -19.11
N ARG A 234 35.75 -22.38 -17.91
CA ARG A 234 35.88 -23.83 -17.70
C ARG A 234 34.74 -24.57 -18.39
N ALA A 235 33.51 -24.10 -18.18
CA ALA A 235 32.31 -24.67 -18.80
C ALA A 235 32.41 -24.67 -20.34
N ARG A 236 32.87 -23.56 -20.93
CA ARG A 236 33.12 -23.46 -22.37
C ARG A 236 34.06 -24.54 -22.89
N THR A 237 35.18 -24.77 -22.21
CA THR A 237 36.18 -25.75 -22.63
C THR A 237 35.59 -27.17 -22.66
N GLY A 238 34.79 -27.53 -21.65
CA GLY A 238 34.10 -28.82 -21.59
C GLY A 238 33.08 -28.99 -22.72
N VAL A 239 32.25 -27.97 -22.95
CA VAL A 239 31.24 -27.98 -24.02
C VAL A 239 31.89 -28.05 -25.41
N GLN A 240 32.98 -27.30 -25.64
CA GLN A 240 33.72 -27.37 -26.92
C GLN A 240 34.26 -28.78 -27.17
N SER A 241 34.86 -29.42 -26.16
CA SER A 241 35.33 -30.81 -26.28
C SER A 241 34.22 -31.79 -26.65
N ARG A 242 33.00 -31.57 -26.12
CA ARG A 242 31.81 -32.36 -26.46
C ARG A 242 31.39 -32.14 -27.92
N ILE A 243 31.33 -30.88 -28.38
CA ILE A 243 30.98 -30.56 -29.77
C ILE A 243 32.02 -31.14 -30.75
N ASP A 244 33.31 -31.05 -30.43
CA ASP A 244 34.37 -31.62 -31.26
C ASP A 244 34.19 -33.14 -31.46
N LYS A 245 33.81 -33.86 -30.38
CA LYS A 245 33.51 -35.29 -30.44
C LYS A 245 32.28 -35.60 -31.30
N VAL A 246 31.21 -34.82 -31.15
CA VAL A 246 29.97 -34.94 -31.94
C VAL A 246 30.26 -34.72 -33.43
N ALA A 247 31.02 -33.67 -33.74
CA ALA A 247 31.43 -33.33 -35.09
C ALA A 247 32.33 -34.42 -35.72
N ALA A 248 33.27 -34.96 -34.94
CA ALA A 248 34.14 -36.05 -35.38
C ALA A 248 33.37 -37.35 -35.63
N ALA A 249 32.29 -37.59 -34.88
CA ALA A 249 31.35 -38.70 -35.08
C ALA A 249 30.38 -38.51 -36.26
N GLY A 250 30.42 -37.36 -36.95
CA GLY A 250 29.57 -37.06 -38.11
C GLY A 250 28.10 -36.78 -37.77
N LEU A 251 27.79 -36.47 -36.51
CA LEU A 251 26.45 -36.15 -36.05
C LEU A 251 26.16 -34.67 -36.27
N ALA A 252 25.05 -34.36 -36.95
CA ALA A 252 24.68 -32.98 -37.27
C ALA A 252 24.16 -32.24 -36.04
N THR A 253 24.59 -30.99 -35.83
CA THR A 253 24.06 -30.08 -34.80
C THR A 253 23.86 -28.69 -35.39
N PRO A 254 22.85 -27.92 -34.93
CA PRO A 254 22.71 -26.53 -35.34
C PRO A 254 23.97 -25.76 -34.92
N HIS A 255 24.36 -24.75 -35.70
CA HIS A 255 25.42 -23.80 -35.32
C HIS A 255 26.86 -24.33 -35.25
N ALA A 256 27.14 -25.55 -35.73
CA ALA A 256 28.49 -26.00 -36.02
C ALA A 256 29.07 -25.26 -37.25
N ALA A 257 29.58 -24.04 -37.08
CA ALA A 257 30.41 -23.40 -38.11
C ALA A 257 31.72 -24.18 -38.25
N ARG A 258 32.36 -24.15 -39.42
CA ARG A 258 33.72 -24.67 -39.58
C ARG A 258 34.68 -23.50 -39.77
N ASP A 259 35.79 -23.48 -39.04
CA ASP A 259 36.87 -22.54 -39.34
C ASP A 259 37.56 -22.88 -40.67
N ASP A 260 38.46 -22.01 -41.11
CA ASP A 260 39.24 -22.19 -42.35
C ASP A 260 40.10 -23.47 -42.34
N ALA A 261 40.37 -24.04 -41.15
CA ALA A 261 41.06 -25.32 -40.95
C ALA A 261 40.11 -26.53 -40.92
N GLY A 262 38.81 -26.33 -41.14
CA GLY A 262 37.77 -27.36 -41.17
C GLY A 262 37.33 -27.88 -39.80
N ARG A 263 37.78 -27.27 -38.69
CA ARG A 263 37.38 -27.60 -37.31
C ARG A 263 36.03 -27.00 -37.01
N VAL A 264 35.21 -27.69 -36.23
CA VAL A 264 33.92 -27.16 -35.81
C VAL A 264 34.13 -26.12 -34.71
N VAL A 265 33.64 -24.90 -34.95
CA VAL A 265 33.77 -23.74 -34.07
C VAL A 265 32.38 -23.19 -33.77
N MET A 266 32.15 -22.74 -32.54
CA MET A 266 30.89 -22.11 -32.12
C MET A 266 30.69 -20.79 -32.88
N PRO A 267 29.45 -20.36 -33.22
CA PRO A 267 29.20 -19.16 -34.03
C PRO A 267 29.71 -17.87 -33.40
N ASN A 268 29.82 -17.81 -32.07
CA ASN A 268 30.34 -16.64 -31.35
C ASN A 268 31.75 -16.88 -30.79
N ALA A 269 32.42 -17.97 -31.20
CA ALA A 269 33.86 -18.07 -31.07
C ALA A 269 34.49 -17.33 -32.24
N ILE A 270 34.63 -16.01 -32.11
CA ILE A 270 35.47 -15.25 -33.02
C ILE A 270 36.85 -15.91 -33.04
N ALA A 271 37.34 -16.12 -34.26
CA ALA A 271 38.60 -16.78 -34.58
C ALA A 271 39.72 -16.39 -33.62
N ALA A 272 40.56 -17.38 -33.32
CA ALA A 272 41.81 -17.21 -32.60
C ALA A 272 42.54 -15.95 -33.10
N VAL A 273 43.09 -15.20 -32.13
CA VAL A 273 43.89 -13.99 -32.31
C VAL A 273 44.86 -14.18 -33.49
N HIS A 274 44.55 -13.55 -34.61
CA HIS A 274 45.49 -13.31 -35.70
C HIS A 274 45.63 -11.79 -35.85
N GLY A 275 46.57 -11.21 -35.09
CA GLY A 275 46.89 -9.79 -35.17
C GLY A 275 48.12 -9.43 -34.32
N LEU A 276 48.94 -8.52 -34.85
CA LEU A 276 50.00 -7.86 -34.08
C LEU A 276 49.35 -6.95 -33.03
N PRO A 277 49.90 -6.87 -31.79
CA PRO A 277 49.34 -6.03 -30.73
C PRO A 277 49.35 -4.56 -31.14
N ILE A 278 48.20 -3.88 -30.99
CA ILE A 278 48.14 -2.42 -31.11
C ILE A 278 48.47 -1.86 -29.72
N ALA A 279 49.52 -1.03 -29.63
CA ALA A 279 49.97 -0.39 -28.38
C ALA A 279 50.30 -1.36 -27.21
N GLY A 280 50.74 -2.59 -27.50
CA GLY A 280 51.20 -3.53 -26.47
C GLY A 280 50.08 -4.24 -25.70
N GLN A 281 48.81 -4.06 -26.08
CA GLN A 281 47.68 -4.79 -25.52
C GLN A 281 47.11 -5.75 -26.57
N PHE A 282 46.87 -6.99 -26.15
CA PHE A 282 46.02 -7.92 -26.88
C PHE A 282 44.58 -7.65 -26.43
N GLU A 283 43.68 -7.28 -27.34
CA GLU A 283 42.24 -7.40 -27.06
C GLU A 283 41.90 -8.89 -27.00
N VAL A 284 41.58 -9.38 -25.80
CA VAL A 284 41.01 -10.72 -25.63
C VAL A 284 39.57 -10.67 -26.14
N PRO A 285 39.16 -11.52 -27.12
CA PRO A 285 37.77 -11.55 -27.53
C PRO A 285 36.90 -12.05 -26.37
N GLN A 286 36.03 -11.14 -25.92
CA GLN A 286 34.73 -11.29 -25.24
C GLN A 286 34.38 -12.73 -24.77
N VAL A 287 34.18 -12.88 -23.45
CA VAL A 287 33.69 -14.10 -22.79
C VAL A 287 32.35 -14.54 -23.39
N TYR A 288 32.19 -15.82 -23.68
CA TYR A 288 30.92 -16.41 -24.17
C TYR A 288 29.99 -16.68 -22.98
N TRP A 289 28.83 -16.02 -22.91
CA TRP A 289 27.78 -16.31 -21.92
C TRP A 289 26.68 -17.20 -22.52
N PRO A 290 25.92 -17.95 -21.71
CA PRO A 290 24.86 -18.83 -22.19
C PRO A 290 23.73 -18.07 -22.92
N ARG A 291 23.20 -18.66 -23.99
CA ARG A 291 22.04 -18.15 -24.76
C ARG A 291 20.81 -19.05 -24.70
N ASP A 292 20.97 -20.24 -24.14
CA ASP A 292 19.92 -21.23 -23.96
C ASP A 292 19.78 -21.53 -22.45
N THR A 293 18.55 -21.75 -22.01
CA THR A 293 18.16 -22.00 -20.63
C THR A 293 17.69 -23.45 -20.48
N LEU A 294 18.15 -24.13 -19.44
CA LEU A 294 17.59 -25.40 -18.96
C LEU A 294 17.07 -25.20 -17.55
N VAL A 295 15.76 -25.32 -17.35
CA VAL A 295 15.20 -25.32 -16.00
C VAL A 295 15.26 -26.73 -15.42
N HIS A 296 15.58 -26.90 -14.14
CA HIS A 296 15.67 -28.24 -13.56
C HIS A 296 15.33 -28.29 -12.08
N GLY A 297 14.76 -29.41 -11.66
CA GLY A 297 14.52 -29.68 -10.24
C GLY A 297 14.34 -31.17 -9.96
N ALA A 298 14.49 -31.57 -8.71
CA ALA A 298 14.45 -32.96 -8.32
C ALA A 298 13.80 -33.17 -6.95
N VAL A 299 13.23 -34.34 -6.74
CA VAL A 299 12.73 -34.80 -5.43
C VAL A 299 13.37 -36.14 -5.11
N VAL A 300 13.98 -36.28 -3.93
CA VAL A 300 14.76 -37.47 -3.54
C VAL A 300 14.23 -38.14 -2.28
N GLY A 301 14.48 -39.44 -2.16
CA GLY A 301 14.19 -40.22 -0.95
C GLY A 301 12.71 -40.48 -0.67
N LEU A 302 11.83 -40.40 -1.67
CA LEU A 302 10.39 -40.69 -1.51
C LEU A 302 10.19 -42.17 -1.19
N ALA A 303 9.52 -42.50 -0.10
CA ALA A 303 9.26 -43.89 0.28
C ALA A 303 7.94 -44.43 -0.32
N TRP A 304 8.02 -45.60 -0.96
CA TRP A 304 6.87 -46.28 -1.60
C TRP A 304 6.86 -47.79 -1.28
N PRO A 305 5.68 -48.45 -1.16
CA PRO A 305 4.35 -47.87 -1.05
C PRO A 305 4.05 -47.38 0.37
N THR A 306 4.84 -47.78 1.36
CA THR A 306 4.72 -47.33 2.75
C THR A 306 5.79 -46.29 3.08
N PRO A 307 5.54 -45.43 4.08
CA PRO A 307 6.60 -44.62 4.68
C PRO A 307 7.76 -45.50 5.16
N ALA A 308 8.97 -44.93 5.26
CA ALA A 308 10.12 -45.66 5.80
C ALA A 308 9.95 -45.88 7.31
N ASP A 309 10.22 -47.11 7.78
CA ASP A 309 10.09 -47.46 9.21
C ASP A 309 10.86 -46.47 10.10
N GLY A 310 10.14 -45.88 11.07
CA GLY A 310 10.71 -44.95 12.05
C GLY A 310 11.03 -43.53 11.55
N SER A 311 10.78 -43.20 10.28
CA SER A 311 10.93 -41.83 9.77
C SER A 311 9.55 -41.15 9.70
N PRO A 312 9.30 -40.05 10.45
CA PRO A 312 8.02 -39.35 10.36
C PRO A 312 7.84 -38.79 8.95
N GLU A 313 6.63 -38.91 8.42
CA GLU A 313 6.26 -38.22 7.19
C GLU A 313 6.17 -36.71 7.49
N VAL A 314 7.19 -35.95 7.06
CA VAL A 314 7.28 -34.51 7.32
C VAL A 314 6.48 -33.74 6.27
N GLY A 315 5.78 -32.68 6.67
CA GLY A 315 4.99 -31.80 5.78
C GLY A 315 3.49 -32.08 5.84
N GLY A 316 2.77 -31.66 4.79
CA GLY A 316 1.32 -31.78 4.68
C GLY A 316 0.55 -30.66 5.39
N PRO A 317 -0.80 -30.70 5.33
CA PRO A 317 -1.64 -29.73 6.02
C PRO A 317 -1.37 -29.76 7.53
N PRO A 318 -1.31 -28.59 8.20
CA PRO A 318 -1.23 -28.53 9.66
C PRO A 318 -2.49 -29.11 10.30
N ALA A 319 -2.41 -29.39 11.61
CA ALA A 319 -3.60 -29.70 12.39
C ALA A 319 -4.55 -28.48 12.38
N PRO A 320 -5.88 -28.66 12.17
CA PRO A 320 -6.83 -27.55 12.16
C PRO A 320 -6.79 -26.68 13.43
N ASP A 321 -6.40 -27.25 14.57
CA ASP A 321 -6.32 -26.57 15.87
C ASP A 321 -5.05 -25.74 16.06
N ALA A 322 -4.05 -25.92 15.20
CA ALA A 322 -2.82 -25.14 15.19
C ALA A 322 -2.91 -23.88 14.30
N VAL A 323 -4.04 -23.68 13.61
CA VAL A 323 -4.25 -22.56 12.69
C VAL A 323 -5.11 -21.50 13.37
N ASP A 324 -4.55 -20.30 13.52
CA ASP A 324 -5.25 -19.13 14.01
C ASP A 324 -5.87 -18.36 12.84
N VAL A 325 -7.09 -17.87 13.05
CA VAL A 325 -7.88 -17.13 12.06
C VAL A 325 -8.32 -15.82 12.66
N ALA A 326 -8.17 -14.74 11.90
CA ALA A 326 -8.70 -13.42 12.21
C ALA A 326 -9.48 -12.84 11.03
N LEU A 327 -10.48 -12.02 11.35
CA LEU A 327 -11.27 -11.26 10.39
C LEU A 327 -11.21 -9.78 10.76
N GLY A 328 -10.84 -8.92 9.81
CA GLY A 328 -10.74 -7.47 10.00
C GLY A 328 -11.44 -6.68 8.90
N ALA A 329 -11.66 -5.39 9.13
CA ALA A 329 -12.17 -4.45 8.14
C ALA A 329 -11.10 -4.05 7.11
N SER A 330 -9.82 -4.15 7.47
CA SER A 330 -8.66 -3.91 6.62
C SER A 330 -7.60 -5.00 6.81
N PRO A 331 -6.60 -5.10 5.92
CA PRO A 331 -5.48 -6.03 6.09
C PRO A 331 -4.66 -5.79 7.37
N ALA A 332 -4.51 -4.52 7.77
CA ALA A 332 -3.81 -4.12 9.00
C ALA A 332 -4.60 -4.59 10.24
N ASP A 333 -5.89 -4.27 10.28
CA ASP A 333 -6.83 -4.65 11.35
C ASP A 333 -6.90 -6.18 11.55
N ALA A 334 -6.89 -6.95 10.44
CA ALA A 334 -6.86 -8.41 10.49
C ALA A 334 -5.51 -8.98 11.01
N LEU A 335 -4.38 -8.32 10.71
CA LEU A 335 -3.07 -8.71 11.23
C LEU A 335 -2.95 -8.36 12.73
N ALA A 336 -3.42 -7.17 13.11
CA ALA A 336 -3.44 -6.71 14.48
C ALA A 336 -4.23 -7.66 15.39
N ALA A 337 -5.38 -8.17 14.92
CA ALA A 337 -6.14 -9.21 15.62
C ALA A 337 -5.38 -10.53 15.84
N LEU A 338 -4.56 -10.97 14.88
CA LEU A 338 -3.74 -12.17 15.05
C LEU A 338 -2.65 -11.95 16.10
N ILE A 339 -2.00 -10.79 16.06
CA ILE A 339 -0.90 -10.46 16.99
C ILE A 339 -1.44 -10.26 18.40
N ALA A 340 -2.52 -9.50 18.58
CA ALA A 340 -3.15 -9.29 19.88
C ALA A 340 -3.59 -10.62 20.53
N ARG A 341 -4.04 -11.59 19.71
CA ARG A 341 -4.36 -12.93 20.18
C ARG A 341 -3.10 -13.73 20.57
N ALA A 342 -2.01 -13.57 19.85
CA ALA A 342 -0.75 -14.24 20.13
C ALA A 342 -0.05 -13.69 21.38
N SER A 343 -0.10 -12.38 21.61
CA SER A 343 0.51 -11.71 22.77
C SER A 343 -0.40 -11.63 23.99
N GLY A 344 -1.72 -11.68 23.79
CA GLY A 344 -2.72 -11.49 24.83
C GLY A 344 -2.91 -10.02 25.26
N SER A 345 -2.38 -9.06 24.49
CA SER A 345 -2.46 -7.62 24.77
C SER A 345 -3.23 -6.89 23.65
N PRO A 346 -4.41 -6.32 23.93
CA PRO A 346 -5.15 -5.50 22.97
C PRO A 346 -4.39 -4.23 22.55
N ASP A 347 -3.67 -3.60 23.47
CA ASP A 347 -2.98 -2.32 23.24
C ASP A 347 -1.89 -2.43 22.15
N GLU A 348 -1.32 -3.62 21.93
CA GLU A 348 -0.33 -3.85 20.87
C GLU A 348 -0.95 -3.79 19.45
N ALA A 349 -2.26 -4.00 19.32
CA ALA A 349 -2.97 -3.89 18.05
C ALA A 349 -2.93 -2.45 17.52
N ASP A 350 -3.23 -1.48 18.37
CA ASP A 350 -3.31 -0.06 18.00
C ASP A 350 -1.95 0.50 17.56
N TRP A 351 -0.87 0.11 18.25
CA TRP A 351 0.49 0.48 17.86
C TRP A 351 0.91 -0.12 16.52
N LEU A 352 0.54 -1.37 16.24
CA LEU A 352 0.84 -2.00 14.97
C LEU A 352 0.06 -1.35 13.83
N ASP A 353 -1.22 -1.05 14.04
CA ASP A 353 -2.05 -0.36 13.07
C ASP A 353 -1.47 1.03 12.75
N ALA A 354 -1.05 1.78 13.76
CA ALA A 354 -0.34 3.04 13.58
C ALA A 354 0.99 2.88 12.81
N PHE A 355 1.76 1.82 13.09
CA PHE A 355 2.99 1.51 12.36
C PHE A 355 2.70 1.20 10.88
N VAL A 356 1.76 0.29 10.61
CA VAL A 356 1.41 -0.17 9.25
C VAL A 356 0.87 0.98 8.40
N LEU A 357 0.10 1.89 9.01
CA LEU A 357 -0.44 3.07 8.35
C LEU A 357 0.54 4.25 8.29
N GLY A 358 1.78 4.09 8.78
CA GLY A 358 2.80 5.15 8.81
C GLY A 358 2.39 6.37 9.63
N ALA A 359 1.63 6.14 10.71
CA ALA A 359 1.00 7.16 11.56
C ALA A 359 1.71 7.34 12.91
N LEU A 360 2.86 6.70 13.13
CA LEU A 360 3.60 6.76 14.40
C LEU A 360 3.97 8.17 14.82
N ASP A 361 4.44 9.00 13.87
CA ASP A 361 4.77 10.40 14.16
C ASP A 361 3.54 11.21 14.62
N GLU A 362 2.34 10.79 14.20
CA GLU A 362 1.09 11.48 14.51
C GLU A 362 0.62 11.19 15.93
N LEU A 363 0.93 10.02 16.49
CA LEU A 363 0.59 9.67 17.88
C LEU A 363 1.25 10.59 18.91
N SER A 364 2.35 11.25 18.55
CA SER A 364 3.01 12.23 19.42
C SER A 364 2.28 13.57 19.51
N ARG A 365 1.28 13.81 18.64
CA ARG A 365 0.53 15.07 18.59
C ARG A 365 -0.62 15.08 19.61
N PRO A 366 -1.09 16.27 20.04
CA PRO A 366 -2.22 16.39 20.96
C PRO A 366 -3.51 15.70 20.49
N ASP A 367 -3.71 15.62 19.17
CA ASP A 367 -4.86 15.00 18.50
C ASP A 367 -4.53 13.65 17.84
N GLY A 368 -3.43 12.99 18.24
CA GLY A 368 -2.89 11.80 17.60
C GLY A 368 -3.88 10.64 17.46
N ASP A 369 -4.65 10.34 18.50
CA ASP A 369 -5.64 9.25 18.51
C ASP A 369 -6.73 9.45 17.45
N VAL A 370 -7.18 10.70 17.26
CA VAL A 370 -8.21 11.05 16.27
C VAL A 370 -7.67 10.91 14.86
N ARG A 371 -6.41 11.32 14.63
CA ARG A 371 -5.75 11.19 13.33
C ARG A 371 -5.51 9.72 12.97
N LEU A 372 -5.15 8.88 13.95
CA LEU A 372 -5.08 7.43 13.77
C LEU A 372 -6.46 6.85 13.41
N ALA A 373 -7.51 7.22 14.13
CA ALA A 373 -8.86 6.77 13.84
C ALA A 373 -9.33 7.17 12.43
N ASP A 374 -9.00 8.38 11.97
CA ASP A 374 -9.27 8.82 10.59
C ASP A 374 -8.52 7.97 9.56
N ARG A 375 -7.25 7.63 9.80
CA ARG A 375 -6.49 6.77 8.88
C ARG A 375 -7.02 5.34 8.85
N LEU A 376 -7.42 4.80 10.00
CA LEU A 376 -8.05 3.48 10.08
C LEU A 376 -9.37 3.46 9.32
N HIS A 377 -10.18 4.50 9.46
CA HIS A 377 -11.40 4.68 8.69
C HIS A 377 -11.12 4.80 7.20
N ASP A 378 -10.14 5.61 6.79
CA ASP A 378 -9.77 5.75 5.37
C ASP A 378 -9.28 4.43 4.76
N ALA A 379 -8.59 3.59 5.55
CA ALA A 379 -8.08 2.29 5.12
C ALA A 379 -9.17 1.27 4.77
N VAL A 380 -10.42 1.46 5.22
CA VAL A 380 -11.55 0.59 4.86
C VAL A 380 -12.20 0.96 3.51
N PHE A 381 -11.63 1.91 2.77
CA PHE A 381 -12.12 2.34 1.46
C PHE A 381 -11.11 2.08 0.34
N ALA A 382 -11.60 1.53 -0.77
CA ALA A 382 -10.89 1.51 -2.03
C ALA A 382 -11.18 2.79 -2.82
N SER A 383 -10.15 3.44 -3.34
CA SER A 383 -10.29 4.65 -4.17
C SER A 383 -10.13 4.35 -5.66
N ARG A 384 -10.94 5.02 -6.50
CA ARG A 384 -10.91 4.93 -7.96
C ARG A 384 -10.87 6.33 -8.57
N SER A 385 -10.18 6.48 -9.71
CA SER A 385 -10.15 7.75 -10.44
C SER A 385 -11.50 8.05 -11.11
N ASP A 386 -11.91 9.31 -11.07
CA ASP A 386 -13.09 9.83 -11.80
C ASP A 386 -12.68 10.56 -13.09
N GLY A 387 -11.50 10.24 -13.64
CA GLY A 387 -10.88 10.94 -14.76
C GLY A 387 -10.24 12.27 -14.36
N THR A 388 -10.07 13.16 -15.34
CA THR A 388 -9.42 14.48 -15.18
C THR A 388 -10.34 15.62 -15.59
N GLU A 389 -10.18 16.78 -14.96
CA GLU A 389 -10.83 18.04 -15.33
C GLU A 389 -9.80 19.08 -15.77
N GLN A 390 -10.19 19.89 -16.76
CA GLN A 390 -9.42 21.03 -17.25
C GLN A 390 -9.73 22.24 -16.35
N VAL A 391 -8.72 22.78 -15.68
CA VAL A 391 -8.88 23.97 -14.83
C VAL A 391 -7.96 25.08 -15.35
N LYS A 392 -8.53 26.27 -15.56
CA LYS A 392 -7.76 27.47 -15.92
C LYS A 392 -7.05 27.97 -14.66
N ARG A 393 -5.72 27.85 -14.61
CA ARG A 393 -4.94 28.40 -13.49
C ARG A 393 -4.63 29.86 -13.78
N PRO A 394 -5.03 30.84 -12.95
CA PRO A 394 -4.59 32.22 -13.15
C PRO A 394 -3.06 32.26 -13.23
N ALA A 395 -2.53 33.08 -14.15
CA ALA A 395 -1.09 33.21 -14.32
C ALA A 395 -0.48 33.58 -12.96
N SER A 396 0.31 32.67 -12.39
CA SER A 396 1.07 32.95 -11.19
C SER A 396 1.95 34.15 -11.49
N VAL A 397 1.66 35.30 -10.90
CA VAL A 397 2.64 36.37 -10.79
C VAL A 397 3.71 35.83 -9.86
N MET A 398 4.73 35.21 -10.42
CA MET A 398 5.96 35.00 -9.67
C MET A 398 6.42 36.41 -9.24
N PRO A 399 6.65 36.66 -7.95
CA PRO A 399 7.48 37.79 -7.57
C PRO A 399 8.79 37.61 -8.32
N GLU A 400 9.22 38.66 -9.03
CA GLU A 400 10.56 38.72 -9.59
C GLU A 400 11.54 38.27 -8.50
N ALA A 401 12.38 37.27 -8.79
CA ALA A 401 13.28 36.69 -7.82
C ALA A 401 14.04 37.81 -7.10
N ARG A 402 13.75 37.99 -5.80
CA ARG A 402 14.41 38.99 -4.96
C ARG A 402 15.92 38.72 -5.08
N LYS A 403 16.65 39.63 -5.73
CA LYS A 403 18.11 39.60 -5.71
C LYS A 403 18.53 39.53 -4.24
N PRO A 404 19.37 38.58 -3.82
CA PRO A 404 19.80 38.51 -2.44
C PRO A 404 20.44 39.86 -2.05
N PRO A 405 20.15 40.38 -0.84
CA PRO A 405 20.80 41.59 -0.37
C PRO A 405 22.32 41.36 -0.37
N PRO A 406 23.14 42.37 -0.72
CA PRO A 406 24.58 42.23 -0.67
C PRO A 406 25.01 41.90 0.77
N VAL A 407 25.63 40.73 0.94
CA VAL A 407 26.26 40.30 2.19
C VAL A 407 27.31 41.34 2.57
N ALA A 408 27.14 41.96 3.74
CA ALA A 408 28.16 42.83 4.32
C ALA A 408 29.43 42.00 4.60
N PRO A 409 30.62 42.42 4.13
CA PRO A 409 31.84 41.66 4.38
C PRO A 409 32.25 41.73 5.86
N PRO A 410 32.81 40.65 6.43
CA PRO A 410 33.31 40.66 7.81
C PRO A 410 34.53 41.60 7.96
N PRO A 411 34.75 42.20 9.15
CA PRO A 411 35.85 43.13 9.38
C PRO A 411 37.21 42.43 9.23
N ARG A 412 38.06 42.97 8.35
CA ARG A 412 39.44 42.50 8.14
C ARG A 412 40.41 43.06 9.21
N PRO A 413 41.36 42.26 9.71
CA PRO A 413 42.48 42.72 10.52
C PRO A 413 43.55 43.45 9.68
N PRO A 414 44.43 44.28 10.29
CA PRO A 414 45.27 45.21 9.54
C PRO A 414 46.56 44.61 8.94
N ALA A 415 46.73 44.93 7.65
CA ALA A 415 47.94 45.28 6.89
C ALA A 415 49.21 44.40 6.92
N LYS A 416 49.59 43.90 5.73
CA LYS A 416 50.83 44.27 4.99
C LYS A 416 50.80 43.74 3.53
N THR A 417 51.44 44.47 2.63
CA THR A 417 51.18 44.64 1.17
C THR A 417 52.21 43.86 0.26
N PRO A 418 52.25 44.04 -1.09
CA PRO A 418 51.77 43.24 -2.26
C PRO A 418 52.94 42.59 -3.09
N PRO A 419 52.92 42.25 -4.42
CA PRO A 419 51.94 42.27 -5.55
C PRO A 419 51.77 40.88 -6.26
N GLN A 420 50.94 40.63 -7.30
CA GLN A 420 51.02 41.12 -8.69
C GLN A 420 49.81 40.68 -9.56
N LYS A 421 49.62 41.43 -10.65
CA LYS A 421 48.52 41.54 -11.63
C LYS A 421 48.28 40.31 -12.53
N TRP A 422 47.05 40.18 -13.04
CA TRP A 422 46.80 40.10 -14.49
C TRP A 422 45.51 40.83 -14.91
N GLN A 423 45.63 41.58 -16.00
CA GLN A 423 44.58 42.34 -16.70
C GLN A 423 43.99 41.48 -17.81
N VAL A 424 42.68 41.64 -18.10
CA VAL A 424 42.15 41.60 -19.46
C VAL A 424 41.09 42.71 -19.63
N SER A 425 41.09 43.26 -20.83
CA SER A 425 40.67 44.56 -21.34
C SER A 425 39.17 44.85 -21.45
N ALA A 426 38.86 46.14 -21.31
CA ALA A 426 37.60 46.80 -21.61
C ALA A 426 37.42 47.08 -23.11
N GLY A 427 36.15 47.15 -23.55
CA GLY A 427 35.76 47.76 -24.81
C GLY A 427 34.26 47.69 -25.10
N ALA A 428 33.59 48.85 -24.99
CA ALA A 428 32.27 49.21 -25.53
C ALA A 428 31.00 48.85 -24.70
N PHE A 429 30.70 49.71 -23.72
CA PHE A 429 29.33 50.06 -23.33
C PHE A 429 29.17 51.57 -23.50
N HIS A 430 28.37 52.01 -24.47
CA HIS A 430 27.64 53.28 -24.47
C HIS A 430 26.48 53.15 -25.46
N ASP A 431 25.26 53.16 -24.90
CA ASP A 431 23.99 53.67 -25.45
C ASP A 431 22.81 52.77 -25.09
N ALA A 432 22.12 53.11 -24.00
CA ALA A 432 20.70 52.79 -23.79
C ALA A 432 20.11 53.63 -22.64
N HIS A 433 19.81 54.90 -22.92
CA HIS A 433 18.78 55.63 -22.17
C HIS A 433 17.57 55.85 -23.09
N LYS A 434 16.38 55.54 -22.57
CA LYS A 434 15.01 55.75 -23.08
C LYS A 434 14.41 54.62 -23.96
N VAL A 435 13.75 53.67 -23.30
CA VAL A 435 12.53 53.02 -23.81
C VAL A 435 11.55 52.90 -22.63
N ALA A 436 10.37 53.51 -22.77
CA ALA A 436 9.25 53.33 -21.83
C ALA A 436 8.71 51.89 -21.92
N PRO A 437 8.27 51.27 -20.83
CA PRO A 437 7.76 49.89 -20.87
C PRO A 437 6.49 49.83 -21.72
N ALA A 438 6.50 48.95 -22.71
CA ALA A 438 5.30 48.63 -23.48
C ALA A 438 4.28 47.90 -22.58
N PRO A 439 2.96 48.10 -22.76
CA PRO A 439 1.95 47.40 -21.99
C PRO A 439 2.08 45.88 -22.23
N ALA A 440 2.20 45.11 -21.15
CA ALA A 440 2.25 43.66 -21.21
C ALA A 440 0.96 43.13 -21.87
N LYS A 441 1.10 42.29 -22.90
CA LYS A 441 -0.03 41.53 -23.43
C LYS A 441 -0.53 40.59 -22.33
N PRO A 442 -1.86 40.44 -22.13
CA PRO A 442 -2.39 39.44 -21.21
C PRO A 442 -1.92 38.06 -21.67
N VAL A 443 -1.16 37.36 -20.82
CA VAL A 443 -0.86 35.95 -21.04
C VAL A 443 -2.11 35.18 -20.64
N GLU A 444 -2.70 34.44 -21.58
CA GLU A 444 -3.83 33.56 -21.27
C GLU A 444 -3.39 32.53 -20.20
N PRO A 445 -4.16 32.36 -19.11
CA PRO A 445 -3.81 31.41 -18.06
C PRO A 445 -3.66 29.99 -18.64
N PRO A 446 -2.57 29.26 -18.35
CA PRO A 446 -2.40 27.90 -18.86
C PRO A 446 -3.50 27.00 -18.29
N GLU A 447 -4.17 26.25 -19.18
CA GLU A 447 -5.08 25.17 -18.79
C GLU A 447 -4.24 24.01 -18.24
N ILE A 448 -4.48 23.65 -16.98
CA ILE A 448 -3.87 22.49 -16.33
C ILE A 448 -4.91 21.39 -16.19
N THR A 449 -4.50 20.16 -16.50
CA THR A 449 -5.32 18.97 -16.31
C THR A 449 -5.13 18.46 -14.88
N LEU A 450 -6.18 18.55 -14.06
CA LEU A 450 -6.19 18.06 -12.68
C LEU A 450 -7.04 16.79 -12.58
N PRO A 451 -6.69 15.82 -11.71
CA PRO A 451 -7.55 14.68 -11.44
C PRO A 451 -8.84 15.13 -10.75
N ARG A 452 -9.99 14.61 -11.19
CA ARG A 452 -11.28 14.84 -10.53
C ARG A 452 -11.31 14.17 -9.14
N PRO A 453 -12.21 14.60 -8.24
CA PRO A 453 -12.41 13.94 -6.95
C PRO A 453 -12.60 12.43 -7.12
N ARG A 454 -11.89 11.64 -6.33
CA ARG A 454 -11.93 10.18 -6.41
C ARG A 454 -13.31 9.66 -5.99
N LEU A 455 -13.70 8.54 -6.60
CA LEU A 455 -14.82 7.73 -6.14
C LEU A 455 -14.32 6.71 -5.13
N PHE A 456 -15.10 6.45 -4.10
CA PHE A 456 -14.79 5.49 -3.06
C PHE A 456 -15.79 4.34 -3.06
N LEU A 457 -15.28 3.16 -2.74
CA LEU A 457 -16.02 1.93 -2.53
C LEU A 457 -15.62 1.35 -1.17
N PRO A 458 -16.54 0.73 -0.42
CA PRO A 458 -16.17 -0.02 0.76
C PRO A 458 -15.25 -1.19 0.37
N ALA A 459 -14.17 -1.39 1.12
CA ALA A 459 -13.32 -2.56 0.97
C ALA A 459 -14.07 -3.82 1.43
N ASP A 460 -13.84 -4.95 0.74
CA ASP A 460 -14.29 -6.26 1.22
C ASP A 460 -13.59 -6.58 2.55
N PRO A 461 -14.27 -7.19 3.55
CA PRO A 461 -13.63 -7.64 4.78
C PRO A 461 -12.44 -8.55 4.50
N VAL A 462 -11.41 -8.53 5.35
CA VAL A 462 -10.15 -9.24 5.11
C VAL A 462 -9.96 -10.36 6.12
N ILE A 463 -9.66 -11.55 5.63
CA ILE A 463 -9.29 -12.68 6.47
C ILE A 463 -7.77 -12.81 6.54
N ALA A 464 -7.26 -13.04 7.75
CA ALA A 464 -5.87 -13.35 8.01
C ALA A 464 -5.76 -14.71 8.71
N ILE A 465 -4.77 -15.50 8.32
CA ILE A 465 -4.54 -16.85 8.79
C ILE A 465 -3.07 -16.98 9.20
N GLN A 466 -2.82 -17.55 10.37
CA GLN A 466 -1.48 -17.84 10.88
C GLN A 466 -1.33 -19.32 11.21
N GLY A 467 -0.14 -19.88 10.95
CA GLY A 467 0.14 -21.30 11.21
C GLY A 467 -0.37 -22.25 10.13
N ALA A 468 -0.75 -21.71 8.96
CA ALA A 468 -1.23 -22.47 7.81
C ALA A 468 -0.12 -23.08 6.96
N PHE A 469 1.16 -22.95 7.35
CA PHE A 469 2.34 -23.40 6.62
C PHE A 469 2.40 -22.81 5.21
N ARG A 470 2.50 -21.49 5.12
CA ARG A 470 2.71 -20.76 3.86
C ARG A 470 3.85 -21.40 3.07
N SER A 471 3.66 -21.49 1.75
CA SER A 471 4.63 -22.12 0.86
C SER A 471 5.44 -21.06 0.10
N PRO A 472 6.78 -21.05 0.19
CA PRO A 472 7.64 -20.15 -0.60
C PRO A 472 7.86 -20.68 -2.03
N LYS A 473 6.95 -21.51 -2.55
CA LYS A 473 7.05 -22.13 -3.86
C LYS A 473 6.91 -21.12 -5.00
N HIS A 474 6.10 -20.08 -4.79
CA HIS A 474 5.80 -19.05 -5.77
C HIS A 474 6.17 -17.68 -5.18
N GLY A 475 6.99 -16.89 -5.88
CA GLY A 475 7.31 -15.51 -5.49
C GLY A 475 8.48 -15.34 -4.51
N ASP A 476 9.17 -16.42 -4.14
CA ASP A 476 10.27 -16.40 -3.16
C ASP A 476 11.41 -17.38 -3.54
N ASP A 477 11.76 -17.46 -4.83
CA ASP A 477 12.86 -18.31 -5.32
C ASP A 477 14.26 -17.76 -4.98
N GLY A 478 14.37 -16.47 -4.64
CA GLY A 478 15.62 -15.82 -4.23
C GLY A 478 16.05 -16.05 -2.78
N ARG A 479 15.20 -16.65 -1.94
CA ARG A 479 15.32 -16.67 -0.46
C ARG A 479 16.59 -17.24 0.17
N PHE A 480 17.39 -17.99 -0.59
CA PHE A 480 18.64 -18.58 -0.12
C PHE A 480 19.88 -17.74 -0.44
N THR A 481 19.67 -16.54 -0.97
CA THR A 481 20.73 -15.57 -1.27
C THR A 481 20.45 -14.24 -0.58
N PRO A 482 21.47 -13.53 -0.06
CA PRO A 482 21.27 -12.24 0.61
C PRO A 482 20.67 -11.16 -0.28
N ASP A 483 20.94 -11.21 -1.58
CA ASP A 483 20.47 -10.26 -2.60
C ASP A 483 19.11 -10.63 -3.21
N GLY A 484 18.50 -11.72 -2.74
CA GLY A 484 17.18 -12.17 -3.20
C GLY A 484 17.15 -12.63 -4.66
N ARG A 485 18.29 -13.07 -5.21
CA ARG A 485 18.41 -13.59 -6.58
C ARG A 485 18.50 -15.11 -6.61
N LEU A 486 17.98 -15.72 -7.66
CA LEU A 486 18.08 -17.16 -7.87
C LEU A 486 19.48 -17.55 -8.37
N MET A 487 20.24 -18.23 -7.52
CA MET A 487 21.57 -18.75 -7.88
C MET A 487 21.46 -19.88 -8.92
N CYS A 488 21.96 -19.62 -10.13
CA CYS A 488 21.99 -20.52 -11.28
C CYS A 488 23.38 -21.14 -11.48
N ARG A 489 23.43 -22.24 -12.25
CA ARG A 489 24.67 -22.92 -12.65
C ARG A 489 24.84 -22.91 -14.18
N VAL A 490 25.95 -23.41 -14.69
CA VAL A 490 26.22 -23.53 -16.14
C VAL A 490 26.59 -24.97 -16.51
N SER A 491 26.41 -25.37 -17.78
CA SER A 491 26.73 -26.73 -18.25
C SER A 491 28.13 -27.19 -17.77
N GLY A 492 28.27 -28.44 -17.34
CA GLY A 492 29.54 -28.99 -16.87
C GLY A 492 29.97 -28.59 -15.45
N THR A 493 29.10 -27.95 -14.66
CA THR A 493 29.37 -27.65 -13.23
C THR A 493 28.63 -28.56 -12.26
N ALA A 494 27.81 -29.49 -12.77
CA ALA A 494 27.12 -30.50 -11.97
C ALA A 494 28.13 -31.37 -11.20
N ILE A 495 27.66 -31.96 -10.10
CA ILE A 495 28.46 -32.83 -9.26
C ILE A 495 28.73 -34.14 -9.99
N THR A 496 30.00 -34.53 -9.99
CA THR A 496 30.49 -35.70 -10.73
C THR A 496 30.86 -36.87 -9.83
N THR A 497 31.26 -36.59 -8.57
CA THR A 497 31.64 -37.62 -7.61
C THR A 497 31.24 -37.26 -6.19
N LEU A 498 31.02 -38.30 -5.38
CA LEU A 498 30.89 -38.22 -3.92
C LEU A 498 32.08 -38.95 -3.28
N SER A 499 32.89 -38.23 -2.50
CA SER A 499 33.96 -38.79 -1.69
C SER A 499 33.48 -38.94 -0.24
N LEU A 500 33.55 -40.13 0.34
CA LEU A 500 33.10 -40.37 1.71
C LEU A 500 34.07 -41.28 2.46
N ARG A 501 34.10 -41.15 3.80
CA ARG A 501 34.95 -42.00 4.65
C ARG A 501 34.41 -43.43 4.66
N ALA A 502 35.24 -44.37 4.20
CA ALA A 502 34.90 -45.79 4.15
C ALA A 502 35.72 -46.65 5.12
N SER A 503 36.78 -46.09 5.73
CA SER A 503 37.70 -46.83 6.61
C SER A 503 37.91 -46.17 7.99
N ALA A 504 38.33 -46.98 8.96
CA ALA A 504 38.67 -46.52 10.30
C ALA A 504 39.93 -45.64 10.31
N SER A 505 40.94 -45.94 9.48
CA SER A 505 42.15 -45.11 9.32
C SER A 505 41.93 -43.76 8.61
N GLY A 506 40.74 -43.53 8.04
CA GLY A 506 40.37 -42.27 7.40
C GLY A 506 40.46 -42.25 5.89
N ALA A 507 40.70 -43.40 5.24
CA ALA A 507 40.61 -43.50 3.78
C ALA A 507 39.21 -43.17 3.26
N ARG A 508 39.14 -42.48 2.12
CA ARG A 508 37.90 -42.05 1.48
C ARG A 508 37.69 -42.81 0.17
N ALA A 509 36.52 -43.43 0.03
CA ALA A 509 36.07 -44.00 -1.24
C ALA A 509 35.51 -42.87 -2.12
N VAL A 510 35.78 -42.94 -3.43
CA VAL A 510 35.24 -42.03 -4.44
C VAL A 510 34.19 -42.78 -5.24
N ILE A 511 32.98 -42.24 -5.28
CA ILE A 511 31.81 -42.86 -5.90
C ILE A 511 31.40 -42.06 -7.12
N HIS A 512 31.18 -42.74 -8.23
CA HIS A 512 30.68 -42.17 -9.48
C HIS A 512 29.21 -42.56 -9.71
N ALA A 513 28.48 -41.77 -10.49
CA ALA A 513 27.10 -42.09 -10.85
C ALA A 513 26.96 -43.44 -11.57
N SER A 514 27.96 -43.83 -12.38
CA SER A 514 28.03 -45.13 -13.07
C SER A 514 28.10 -46.34 -12.13
N ASP A 515 28.45 -46.11 -10.86
CA ASP A 515 28.45 -47.16 -9.83
C ASP A 515 27.05 -47.35 -9.22
N ILE A 516 26.20 -46.33 -9.32
CA ILE A 516 24.87 -46.26 -8.70
C ILE A 516 23.76 -46.58 -9.71
N LEU A 517 23.85 -46.02 -10.92
CA LEU A 517 22.81 -46.14 -11.95
C LEU A 517 23.01 -47.43 -12.77
N GLU A 518 21.92 -48.10 -13.14
CA GLU A 518 21.97 -49.27 -14.03
C GLU A 518 22.41 -48.89 -15.45
N ARG A 519 21.94 -47.74 -15.93
CA ARG A 519 22.29 -47.17 -17.23
C ARG A 519 22.09 -45.64 -17.22
N PRO A 520 22.84 -44.91 -18.07
CA PRO A 520 22.52 -43.51 -18.40
C PRO A 520 21.23 -43.40 -19.24
N LEU A 521 20.74 -42.19 -19.54
CA LEU A 521 19.54 -41.95 -20.37
C LEU A 521 19.68 -42.50 -21.78
N LEU A 522 20.89 -42.44 -22.35
CA LEU A 522 21.23 -42.97 -23.69
C LEU A 522 20.36 -42.43 -24.84
N HIS A 523 19.95 -41.15 -24.80
CA HIS A 523 19.05 -40.57 -25.79
C HIS A 523 19.60 -39.28 -26.44
N GLY A 524 19.68 -39.24 -27.77
CA GLY A 524 20.30 -38.14 -28.52
C GLY A 524 19.40 -36.90 -28.70
N GLY A 525 18.09 -37.02 -28.46
CA GLY A 525 17.12 -35.93 -28.62
C GLY A 525 16.86 -35.04 -27.39
N VAL A 526 17.53 -35.28 -26.28
CA VAL A 526 17.41 -34.46 -25.06
C VAL A 526 18.70 -33.65 -24.83
N PRO A 527 18.64 -32.47 -24.18
CA PRO A 527 19.83 -31.73 -23.81
C PRO A 527 20.82 -32.62 -23.03
N PRO A 528 22.12 -32.61 -23.36
CA PRO A 528 23.11 -33.43 -22.68
C PRO A 528 23.23 -33.11 -21.18
N GLU A 529 22.88 -31.89 -20.77
CA GLU A 529 22.79 -31.49 -19.37
C GLU A 529 21.73 -32.29 -18.58
N CYS A 530 20.75 -32.89 -19.25
CA CYS A 530 19.79 -33.79 -18.58
C CYS A 530 20.47 -35.08 -18.07
N GLU A 531 21.47 -35.58 -18.80
CA GLU A 531 22.29 -36.72 -18.35
C GLU A 531 23.18 -36.30 -17.17
N GLU A 532 23.85 -35.14 -17.27
CA GLU A 532 24.69 -34.59 -16.20
C GLU A 532 23.90 -34.44 -14.89
N LEU A 533 22.65 -33.95 -14.97
CA LEU A 533 21.77 -33.80 -13.81
C LEU A 533 21.19 -35.13 -13.30
N LEU A 534 21.01 -36.13 -14.15
CA LEU A 534 20.60 -37.48 -13.72
C LEU A 534 21.72 -38.18 -12.96
N GLU A 535 22.95 -38.06 -13.46
CA GLU A 535 24.14 -38.59 -12.79
C GLU A 535 24.32 -37.92 -11.41
N GLU A 536 24.17 -36.60 -11.33
CA GLU A 536 24.16 -35.85 -10.09
C GLU A 536 23.02 -36.30 -9.14
N LEU A 537 21.80 -36.52 -9.66
CA LEU A 537 20.68 -37.04 -8.87
C LEU A 537 21.04 -38.37 -8.18
N GLY A 538 21.70 -39.28 -8.90
CA GLY A 538 22.14 -40.56 -8.35
C GLY A 538 23.08 -40.40 -7.15
N LEU A 539 23.94 -39.39 -7.16
CA LEU A 539 24.86 -39.08 -6.05
C LEU A 539 24.15 -38.40 -4.88
N PHE A 540 23.06 -37.67 -5.12
CA PHE A 540 22.26 -37.02 -4.08
C PHE A 540 21.18 -37.90 -3.46
N ASP A 541 20.75 -38.96 -4.14
CA ASP A 541 19.61 -39.77 -3.71
C ASP A 541 19.94 -40.63 -2.46
N PRO A 542 19.31 -40.37 -1.29
CA PRO A 542 19.47 -41.20 -0.10
C PRO A 542 18.99 -42.65 -0.31
N GLY A 543 18.21 -42.90 -1.35
CA GLY A 543 17.83 -44.26 -1.78
C GLY A 543 19.00 -45.07 -2.37
N ALA A 544 20.15 -44.46 -2.62
CA ALA A 544 21.36 -45.13 -3.11
C ALA A 544 22.38 -45.48 -2.01
N SER A 545 22.15 -45.09 -0.75
CA SER A 545 23.15 -45.22 0.34
C SER A 545 23.64 -46.65 0.56
N ALA A 546 22.77 -47.65 0.43
CA ALA A 546 23.14 -49.08 0.52
C ALA A 546 24.01 -49.53 -0.67
N ILE A 547 23.74 -49.02 -1.87
CA ILE A 547 24.51 -49.30 -3.09
C ILE A 547 25.91 -48.70 -2.94
N ILE A 548 25.96 -47.44 -2.51
CA ILE A 548 27.18 -46.69 -2.22
C ILE A 548 28.05 -47.45 -1.20
N ALA A 549 27.44 -48.00 -0.16
CA ALA A 549 28.15 -48.78 0.84
C ALA A 549 28.83 -50.02 0.27
N GLU A 550 28.16 -50.78 -0.59
CA GLU A 550 28.74 -51.97 -1.21
C GLU A 550 29.84 -51.62 -2.22
N VAL A 551 29.66 -50.55 -3.01
CA VAL A 551 30.71 -50.04 -3.92
C VAL A 551 31.94 -49.60 -3.14
N ALA A 552 31.77 -48.79 -2.09
CA ALA A 552 32.87 -48.32 -1.25
C ALA A 552 33.65 -49.47 -0.59
N ARG A 553 32.95 -50.54 -0.20
CA ARG A 553 33.60 -51.74 0.37
C ARG A 553 34.40 -52.52 -0.66
N ALA A 554 33.93 -52.57 -1.91
CA ALA A 554 34.64 -53.27 -2.98
C ALA A 554 35.93 -52.56 -3.39
N THR A 555 36.01 -51.24 -3.22
CA THR A 555 37.18 -50.43 -3.59
C THR A 555 38.29 -50.38 -2.53
N GLU A 556 38.00 -50.77 -1.28
CA GLU A 556 38.90 -50.62 -0.13
C GLU A 556 39.53 -51.94 0.35
N ARG A 557 40.68 -51.87 1.04
CA ARG A 557 41.41 -53.07 1.51
C ARG A 557 40.68 -53.75 2.69
N ALA A 558 40.39 -55.05 2.56
CA ALA A 558 39.51 -55.87 3.41
C ALA A 558 39.73 -55.89 4.95
N GLY A 559 40.77 -55.24 5.50
CA GLY A 559 41.09 -55.24 6.94
C GLY A 559 40.78 -53.95 7.71
N ASP A 560 40.47 -52.84 7.03
CA ASP A 560 40.29 -51.50 7.63
C ASP A 560 38.95 -50.83 7.26
N VAL A 561 38.12 -51.52 6.48
CA VAL A 561 36.84 -51.03 5.97
C VAL A 561 35.76 -51.08 7.05
N LEU A 562 34.97 -50.01 7.16
CA LEU A 562 33.81 -49.96 8.05
C LEU A 562 32.71 -50.96 7.60
N SER A 563 31.79 -51.31 8.51
CA SER A 563 30.65 -52.17 8.17
C SER A 563 29.73 -51.51 7.13
N ALA A 564 29.08 -52.30 6.27
CA ALA A 564 28.16 -51.77 5.25
C ALA A 564 27.06 -50.86 5.84
N PRO A 565 26.40 -51.20 6.98
CA PRO A 565 25.45 -50.27 7.60
C PRO A 565 26.08 -48.97 8.11
N ALA A 566 27.35 -49.00 8.55
CA ALA A 566 28.05 -47.79 8.95
C ALA A 566 28.38 -46.89 7.77
N ILE A 567 28.85 -47.46 6.65
CA ILE A 567 29.12 -46.70 5.42
C ILE A 567 27.83 -46.16 4.82
N ALA A 568 26.74 -46.95 4.81
CA ALA A 568 25.44 -46.49 4.34
C ALA A 568 24.94 -45.28 5.15
N ARG A 569 25.11 -45.27 6.48
CA ARG A 569 24.80 -44.09 7.33
C ARG A 569 25.70 -42.89 7.05
N ILE A 570 26.99 -43.11 6.77
CA ILE A 570 27.90 -42.03 6.37
C ILE A 570 27.47 -41.45 5.02
N ALA A 571 27.16 -42.30 4.04
CA ALA A 571 26.66 -41.88 2.73
C ALA A 571 25.36 -41.09 2.86
N GLU A 572 24.38 -41.60 3.61
CA GLU A 572 23.12 -40.90 3.86
C GLU A 572 23.35 -39.55 4.58
N THR A 573 24.27 -39.49 5.55
CA THR A 573 24.67 -38.22 6.18
C THR A 573 25.28 -37.24 5.17
N GLU A 574 26.23 -37.64 4.33
CA GLU A 574 26.82 -36.77 3.29
C GLU A 574 25.75 -36.29 2.29
N GLN A 575 24.84 -37.17 1.90
CA GLN A 575 23.74 -36.88 0.97
C GLN A 575 22.71 -35.89 1.51
N THR A 576 22.57 -35.82 2.84
CA THR A 576 21.56 -34.99 3.52
C THR A 576 22.13 -33.80 4.28
N ALA A 577 23.41 -33.80 4.64
CA ALA A 577 24.05 -32.74 5.43
C ALA A 577 23.95 -31.37 4.77
N TRP A 578 24.08 -31.32 3.44
CA TRP A 578 23.98 -30.07 2.69
C TRP A 578 22.56 -29.49 2.72
N TRP A 579 21.51 -30.23 3.10
CA TRP A 579 20.16 -29.67 3.29
C TRP A 579 20.10 -28.64 4.43
N ALA A 580 21.09 -28.58 5.31
CA ALA A 580 21.23 -27.49 6.28
C ALA A 580 21.32 -26.11 5.60
N THR A 581 21.79 -26.04 4.36
CA THR A 581 21.80 -24.80 3.53
C THR A 581 20.41 -24.24 3.24
N ARG A 582 19.32 -24.99 3.49
CA ARG A 582 17.95 -24.47 3.43
C ARG A 582 17.58 -23.58 4.61
N ARG A 583 18.40 -23.54 5.66
CA ARG A 583 18.17 -22.63 6.80
C ARG A 583 18.89 -21.33 6.48
N PRO A 584 18.20 -20.17 6.49
CA PRO A 584 18.83 -18.87 6.23
C PRO A 584 20.03 -18.57 7.13
N THR A 585 20.04 -19.14 8.34
CA THR A 585 21.10 -18.95 9.35
C THR A 585 22.33 -19.85 9.16
N SER A 586 22.33 -20.76 8.19
CA SER A 586 23.44 -21.70 7.98
C SER A 586 24.47 -21.17 6.99
N ASP A 587 25.77 -21.24 7.33
CA ASP A 587 26.84 -20.87 6.41
C ASP A 587 27.04 -21.94 5.32
N ALA A 588 26.46 -21.68 4.16
CA ALA A 588 26.56 -22.56 3.00
C ALA A 588 28.00 -22.73 2.49
N ARG A 589 28.90 -21.76 2.71
CA ARG A 589 30.31 -21.88 2.30
C ARG A 589 31.07 -22.87 3.18
N ALA A 590 30.82 -22.83 4.49
CA ALA A 590 31.39 -23.79 5.43
C ALA A 590 30.91 -25.22 5.12
N ILE A 591 29.62 -25.40 4.83
CA ILE A 591 29.05 -26.69 4.45
C ILE A 591 29.65 -27.19 3.12
N ALA A 592 29.75 -26.33 2.11
CA ALA A 592 30.36 -26.69 0.83
C ALA A 592 31.83 -27.10 0.98
N ALA A 593 32.61 -26.38 1.79
CA ALA A 593 34.02 -26.66 2.04
C ALA A 593 34.27 -27.99 2.77
N LEU A 594 33.31 -28.46 3.56
CA LEU A 594 33.38 -29.73 4.28
C LEU A 594 32.72 -30.89 3.52
N SER A 595 31.98 -30.60 2.45
CA SER A 595 31.25 -31.62 1.68
C SER A 595 32.20 -32.53 0.89
N GLY A 596 31.83 -33.81 0.78
CA GLY A 596 32.55 -34.78 -0.04
C GLY A 596 32.38 -34.63 -1.56
N TYR A 597 31.67 -33.61 -2.03
CA TYR A 597 31.24 -33.50 -3.43
C TYR A 597 32.29 -32.82 -4.32
N THR A 598 32.50 -33.36 -5.53
CA THR A 598 33.31 -32.70 -6.57
C THR A 598 32.40 -32.05 -7.61
N GLY A 599 32.35 -30.72 -7.61
CA GLY A 599 31.51 -29.90 -8.50
C GLY A 599 31.02 -28.64 -7.78
N THR A 600 30.00 -27.99 -8.33
CA THR A 600 29.32 -26.86 -7.68
C THR A 600 27.99 -27.35 -7.11
N LEU A 601 27.79 -27.20 -5.80
CA LEU A 601 26.52 -27.54 -5.15
C LEU A 601 25.36 -26.78 -5.81
N PRO A 602 24.21 -27.44 -6.07
CA PRO A 602 23.04 -26.76 -6.60
C PRO A 602 22.41 -25.82 -5.57
N SER A 603 21.58 -24.88 -6.05
CA SER A 603 20.69 -24.12 -5.17
C SER A 603 19.82 -25.08 -4.34
N PRO A 604 19.53 -24.79 -3.05
CA PRO A 604 18.66 -25.64 -2.23
C PRO A 604 17.23 -25.80 -2.79
N ILE A 605 16.83 -24.98 -3.76
CA ILE A 605 15.57 -25.11 -4.49
C ILE A 605 15.57 -26.31 -5.44
N ALA A 606 16.72 -26.60 -6.05
CA ALA A 606 16.84 -27.53 -7.18
C ALA A 606 16.63 -29.00 -6.79
N VAL A 607 16.88 -29.37 -5.53
CA VAL A 607 16.66 -30.72 -5.03
C VAL A 607 15.80 -30.59 -3.79
N ARG A 608 14.77 -31.41 -3.61
CA ARG A 608 13.87 -31.40 -2.45
C ARG A 608 13.91 -32.75 -1.75
N PRO A 609 13.96 -32.79 -0.41
CA PRO A 609 13.78 -34.04 0.32
C PRO A 609 12.32 -34.50 0.19
N ALA A 610 12.08 -35.78 0.48
CA ALA A 610 10.73 -36.31 0.62
C ALA A 610 9.97 -35.53 1.71
N ALA A 611 8.89 -34.86 1.30
CA ALA A 611 7.95 -34.19 2.18
C ALA A 611 6.55 -34.28 1.56
N HIS A 612 5.53 -34.32 2.41
CA HIS A 612 4.14 -34.16 1.96
C HIS A 612 3.96 -32.70 1.54
N PRO A 613 3.64 -32.43 0.25
CA PRO A 613 3.45 -31.07 -0.17
C PRO A 613 2.21 -30.48 0.48
N TRP A 614 2.27 -29.18 0.74
CA TRP A 614 1.17 -28.37 1.19
C TRP A 614 1.44 -26.94 0.71
N VAL A 615 0.62 -26.47 -0.21
CA VAL A 615 0.79 -25.15 -0.85
C VAL A 615 -0.54 -24.43 -0.84
N PRO A 616 -0.96 -23.81 0.28
CA PRO A 616 -2.22 -23.08 0.35
C PRO A 616 -2.27 -21.98 -0.70
N LEU A 617 -3.33 -21.95 -1.51
CA LEU A 617 -3.51 -20.95 -2.57
C LEU A 617 -4.74 -20.07 -2.34
N HIS A 618 -5.84 -20.65 -1.90
CA HIS A 618 -7.09 -19.93 -1.71
C HIS A 618 -7.90 -20.45 -0.54
N LEU A 619 -8.85 -19.62 -0.10
CA LEU A 619 -9.81 -19.93 0.92
C LEU A 619 -11.23 -19.88 0.34
N ASP A 620 -11.97 -20.96 0.50
CA ASP A 620 -13.42 -21.00 0.33
C ASP A 620 -14.09 -20.57 1.62
N TRP A 621 -15.03 -19.62 1.53
CA TRP A 621 -15.70 -19.04 2.67
C TRP A 621 -17.22 -19.01 2.49
N GLU A 622 -17.93 -19.18 3.60
CA GLU A 622 -19.35 -18.93 3.74
C GLU A 622 -19.57 -17.96 4.90
N ILE A 623 -20.32 -16.89 4.63
CA ILE A 623 -20.70 -15.85 5.60
C ILE A 623 -22.23 -15.79 5.70
N GLU A 624 -22.72 -15.65 6.92
CA GLU A 624 -24.07 -15.20 7.21
C GLU A 624 -24.07 -13.68 7.41
N TYR A 625 -24.74 -12.96 6.49
CA TYR A 625 -24.93 -11.52 6.55
C TYR A 625 -26.28 -11.17 7.21
N LEU A 626 -26.20 -10.49 8.36
CA LEU A 626 -27.32 -10.07 9.19
C LEU A 626 -27.63 -8.59 8.91
N ALA A 627 -28.53 -8.32 7.96
CA ALA A 627 -28.86 -6.96 7.56
C ALA A 627 -29.63 -6.20 8.65
N THR A 628 -29.33 -4.91 8.78
CA THR A 628 -30.05 -3.96 9.64
C THR A 628 -30.42 -2.71 8.85
N PRO A 629 -31.55 -2.05 9.14
CA PRO A 629 -31.86 -0.74 8.56
C PRO A 629 -30.77 0.29 8.88
N ALA A 630 -30.27 1.02 7.88
CA ALA A 630 -29.23 2.05 8.09
C ALA A 630 -29.66 3.17 9.04
N ARG A 631 -30.96 3.43 9.17
CA ARG A 631 -31.53 4.43 10.11
C ARG A 631 -31.36 4.07 11.59
N ASP A 632 -31.06 2.81 11.90
CA ASP A 632 -30.88 2.35 13.29
C ASP A 632 -29.43 2.59 13.77
N TRP A 633 -28.56 3.12 12.90
CA TRP A 633 -27.17 3.44 13.20
C TRP A 633 -26.99 4.92 13.51
N THR A 634 -26.14 5.22 14.49
CA THR A 634 -25.85 6.61 14.90
C THR A 634 -24.44 6.99 14.46
N LEU A 635 -24.30 8.12 13.74
CA LEU A 635 -22.99 8.63 13.34
C LEU A 635 -22.23 9.15 14.57
N GLY A 636 -21.05 8.58 14.85
CA GLY A 636 -20.12 9.04 15.88
C GLY A 636 -19.17 10.16 15.39
N GLU A 637 -18.00 10.27 16.01
CA GLU A 637 -16.97 11.25 15.61
C GLU A 637 -16.31 10.92 14.27
N VAL A 638 -16.08 9.64 13.97
CA VAL A 638 -15.40 9.16 12.76
C VAL A 638 -16.32 8.26 11.94
N ASP A 639 -16.93 7.25 12.59
CA ASP A 639 -17.78 6.25 11.95
C ASP A 639 -19.06 5.95 12.77
N PHE A 640 -19.92 5.07 12.26
CA PHE A 640 -21.19 4.70 12.88
C PHE A 640 -21.04 3.77 14.08
N ALA A 641 -21.77 4.08 15.15
CA ALA A 641 -21.97 3.17 16.28
C ALA A 641 -23.03 2.10 15.92
N PRO A 642 -22.77 0.81 16.22
CA PRO A 642 -23.66 -0.27 15.85
C PRO A 642 -24.92 -0.38 16.73
N PRO A 643 -26.08 -0.76 16.15
CA PRO A 643 -27.24 -1.18 16.92
C PRO A 643 -27.02 -2.57 17.56
N ALA A 644 -28.02 -3.09 18.28
CA ALA A 644 -27.98 -4.47 18.78
C ALA A 644 -27.97 -5.49 17.62
N VAL A 645 -27.25 -6.59 17.80
CA VAL A 645 -27.17 -7.66 16.79
C VAL A 645 -28.55 -8.32 16.63
N PRO A 646 -29.08 -8.46 15.40
CA PRO A 646 -30.35 -9.14 15.18
C PRO A 646 -30.29 -10.64 15.54
N ASP A 647 -31.37 -11.15 16.13
CA ASP A 647 -31.55 -12.58 16.41
C ASP A 647 -32.03 -13.39 15.19
N ALA A 648 -32.53 -12.71 14.15
CA ALA A 648 -33.05 -13.35 12.94
C ALA A 648 -31.92 -13.94 12.07
N PRO A 649 -32.16 -15.07 11.38
CA PRO A 649 -31.17 -15.66 10.49
C PRO A 649 -30.85 -14.72 9.31
N GLY A 650 -29.58 -14.68 8.95
CA GLY A 650 -29.06 -13.82 7.89
C GLY A 650 -29.09 -14.44 6.50
N GLN A 651 -28.73 -13.63 5.51
CA GLN A 651 -28.48 -14.11 4.15
C GLN A 651 -27.13 -14.83 4.10
N ARG A 652 -27.11 -16.09 3.65
CA ARG A 652 -25.85 -16.82 3.41
C ARG A 652 -25.24 -16.44 2.06
N LEU A 653 -23.97 -16.05 2.10
CA LEU A 653 -23.15 -15.71 0.95
C LEU A 653 -21.96 -16.67 0.91
N ARG A 654 -21.62 -17.16 -0.27
CA ARG A 654 -20.48 -18.05 -0.49
C ARG A 654 -19.56 -17.43 -1.51
N GLY A 655 -18.27 -17.44 -1.21
CA GLY A 655 -17.26 -16.94 -2.12
C GLY A 655 -15.92 -17.61 -1.89
N ARG A 656 -14.92 -17.04 -2.54
CA ARG A 656 -13.55 -17.52 -2.53
C ARG A 656 -12.61 -16.32 -2.57
N CYS A 657 -11.48 -16.42 -1.89
CA CYS A 657 -10.40 -15.43 -2.00
C CYS A 657 -9.04 -16.09 -2.18
N LEU A 658 -8.18 -15.49 -2.99
CA LEU A 658 -6.77 -15.86 -3.07
C LEU A 658 -6.05 -15.40 -1.80
N LEU A 659 -5.10 -16.21 -1.34
CA LEU A 659 -4.29 -15.91 -0.18
C LEU A 659 -2.89 -15.46 -0.60
N SER A 660 -2.40 -14.41 0.03
CA SER A 660 -1.07 -13.85 -0.21
C SER A 660 -0.33 -13.62 1.11
N PRO A 661 0.99 -13.85 1.16
CA PRO A 661 1.83 -13.43 2.28
C PRO A 661 2.20 -11.94 2.22
N GLY A 662 1.67 -11.18 1.25
CA GLY A 662 2.17 -9.87 0.85
C GLY A 662 2.25 -8.81 1.96
N ILE A 663 1.40 -8.87 2.99
CA ILE A 663 1.46 -7.88 4.07
C ILE A 663 2.71 -8.03 4.95
N ALA A 664 3.16 -9.27 5.19
CA ALA A 664 4.37 -9.50 6.00
C ALA A 664 5.61 -9.00 5.24
N THR A 665 5.62 -9.19 3.92
CA THR A 665 6.64 -8.63 3.04
C THR A 665 6.58 -7.11 3.02
N ALA A 666 5.40 -6.52 2.82
CA ALA A 666 5.22 -5.06 2.82
C ALA A 666 5.62 -4.43 4.17
N LEU A 667 5.27 -5.07 5.29
CA LEU A 667 5.68 -4.64 6.62
C LEU A 667 7.20 -4.70 6.77
N ALA A 668 7.83 -5.80 6.34
CA ALA A 668 9.28 -5.94 6.37
C ALA A 668 9.98 -4.91 5.48
N GLU A 669 9.41 -4.57 4.32
CA GLU A 669 9.90 -3.52 3.43
C GLU A 669 9.74 -2.12 4.04
N SER A 670 8.61 -1.84 4.69
CA SER A 670 8.37 -0.57 5.40
C SER A 670 9.35 -0.39 6.57
N VAL A 671 9.58 -1.43 7.36
CA VAL A 671 10.61 -1.42 8.43
C VAL A 671 11.99 -1.19 7.82
N GLN A 672 12.35 -1.92 6.77
CA GLN A 672 13.65 -1.75 6.11
C GLN A 672 13.84 -0.32 5.60
N LYS A 673 12.81 0.23 4.94
CA LYS A 673 12.84 1.60 4.45
C LYS A 673 13.00 2.60 5.59
N TYR A 674 12.28 2.43 6.70
CA TYR A 674 12.45 3.27 7.88
C TYR A 674 13.89 3.25 8.41
N LEU A 675 14.51 2.07 8.47
CA LEU A 675 15.91 1.92 8.89
C LEU A 675 16.88 2.59 7.90
N ASP A 676 16.61 2.48 6.60
CA ASP A 676 17.43 3.12 5.56
C ASP A 676 17.30 4.65 5.62
N ASP A 677 16.09 5.16 5.86
CA ASP A 677 15.80 6.59 6.01
C ASP A 677 16.46 7.16 7.29
N ASP A 678 16.43 6.44 8.43
CA ASP A 678 17.11 6.83 9.67
C ASP A 678 18.64 6.85 9.53
N ALA A 679 19.20 5.84 8.83
CA ALA A 679 20.62 5.79 8.49
C ALA A 679 21.02 6.97 7.58
N ALA A 680 20.17 7.35 6.63
CA ALA A 680 20.41 8.50 5.74
C ALA A 680 20.26 9.86 6.46
N ALA A 681 19.38 9.94 7.47
CA ALA A 681 19.13 11.16 8.26
C ALA A 681 20.24 11.45 9.31
N GLY A 682 21.28 10.61 9.40
CA GLY A 682 22.46 10.89 10.23
C GLY A 682 22.33 10.45 11.69
N GLY A 683 21.45 9.49 12.01
CA GLY A 683 21.45 8.76 13.28
C GLY A 683 21.33 9.64 14.53
N SER A 684 20.32 10.54 14.58
CA SER A 684 20.17 11.51 15.67
C SER A 684 19.01 11.23 16.64
N ALA A 685 18.33 10.08 16.59
CA ALA A 685 17.17 9.87 17.47
C ALA A 685 17.02 8.50 18.15
N VAL A 686 18.04 7.63 18.21
CA VAL A 686 18.20 6.66 19.31
C VAL A 686 19.70 6.44 19.53
N SER A 687 20.15 6.63 20.77
CA SER A 687 21.55 6.52 21.20
C SER A 687 22.21 5.20 20.80
N GLY A 688 23.50 5.27 20.45
CA GLY A 688 24.32 4.18 19.94
C GLY A 688 24.21 2.84 20.68
N GLY A 689 23.91 1.81 19.89
CA GLY A 689 23.86 0.40 20.25
C GLY A 689 23.77 -0.44 18.96
N ASP A 690 24.08 -1.72 19.05
CA ASP A 690 24.15 -2.74 17.99
C ASP A 690 22.78 -3.07 17.32
N HIS A 691 21.87 -2.09 17.26
CA HIS A 691 20.49 -2.26 16.84
C HIS A 691 20.33 -2.56 15.35
N SER A 692 21.36 -2.39 14.52
CA SER A 692 21.32 -2.78 13.10
C SER A 692 21.19 -4.29 12.92
N ALA A 693 21.84 -5.08 13.77
CA ALA A 693 21.76 -6.54 13.74
C ALA A 693 20.39 -7.02 14.26
N GLU A 694 19.89 -6.41 15.32
CA GLU A 694 18.55 -6.68 15.87
C GLU A 694 17.44 -6.28 14.89
N ALA A 695 17.57 -5.14 14.22
CA ALA A 695 16.61 -4.68 13.22
C ALA A 695 16.63 -5.56 11.95
N THR A 696 17.82 -6.01 11.52
CA THR A 696 17.94 -7.00 10.43
C THR A 696 17.31 -8.35 10.83
N ASP A 697 17.46 -8.76 12.09
CA ASP A 697 16.80 -9.96 12.63
C ASP A 697 15.27 -9.79 12.65
N ILE A 698 14.75 -8.61 13.04
CA ILE A 698 13.32 -8.30 12.99
C ILE A 698 12.80 -8.39 11.55
N VAL A 699 13.44 -7.73 10.58
CA VAL A 699 13.06 -7.81 9.16
C VAL A 699 13.08 -9.26 8.66
N THR A 700 14.10 -10.03 9.05
CA THR A 700 14.22 -11.45 8.70
C THR A 700 13.07 -12.28 9.29
N ARG A 701 12.70 -12.04 10.56
CA ARG A 701 11.57 -12.70 11.22
C ARG A 701 10.24 -12.30 10.61
N LEU A 702 10.03 -11.03 10.29
CA LEU A 702 8.83 -10.54 9.62
C LEU A 702 8.67 -11.21 8.25
N ARG A 703 9.75 -11.26 7.46
CA ARG A 703 9.74 -12.00 6.19
C ARG A 703 9.48 -13.47 6.37
N ALA A 704 9.83 -14.07 7.51
CA ALA A 704 9.60 -15.47 7.84
C ALA A 704 8.21 -15.76 8.47
N LEU A 705 7.41 -14.73 8.77
CA LEU A 705 6.08 -14.90 9.39
C LEU A 705 5.19 -15.79 8.51
N ASP A 706 4.67 -16.84 9.13
CA ASP A 706 3.70 -17.75 8.53
C ASP A 706 2.29 -17.14 8.56
N THR A 707 2.09 -16.06 7.80
CA THR A 707 0.80 -15.38 7.67
C THR A 707 0.35 -15.37 6.21
N LEU A 708 -0.95 -15.60 6.04
CA LEU A 708 -1.65 -15.55 4.76
C LEU A 708 -2.87 -14.66 4.90
N GLN A 709 -3.05 -13.72 3.97
CA GLN A 709 -4.18 -12.82 3.98
C GLN A 709 -4.88 -12.76 2.62
N GLY A 710 -6.18 -12.51 2.64
CA GLY A 710 -6.95 -12.23 1.43
C GLY A 710 -8.21 -11.43 1.76
N PRO A 711 -8.59 -10.42 0.94
CA PRO A 711 -9.91 -9.84 1.03
C PRO A 711 -10.94 -10.92 0.68
N LEU A 712 -12.10 -10.94 1.34
CA LEU A 712 -13.22 -11.82 1.03
C LEU A 712 -13.88 -11.37 -0.28
N GLU A 713 -13.12 -11.53 -1.34
CA GLU A 713 -13.32 -10.88 -2.62
C GLU A 713 -14.69 -11.21 -3.21
N GLY A 714 -15.40 -10.18 -3.62
CA GLY A 714 -16.73 -10.32 -4.17
C GLY A 714 -17.83 -10.38 -3.12
N PHE A 715 -17.54 -10.16 -1.83
CA PHE A 715 -18.57 -9.97 -0.81
C PHE A 715 -19.55 -8.86 -1.21
N HIS A 716 -19.08 -7.66 -1.55
CA HIS A 716 -19.97 -6.59 -2.03
C HIS A 716 -20.60 -6.92 -3.39
N ARG A 717 -19.90 -7.67 -4.25
CA ARG A 717 -20.46 -8.14 -5.54
C ARG A 717 -21.68 -9.03 -5.34
N LEU A 718 -21.61 -9.96 -4.40
CA LEU A 718 -22.71 -10.88 -4.05
C LEU A 718 -23.89 -10.15 -3.40
N LEU A 719 -23.62 -9.14 -2.56
CA LEU A 719 -24.66 -8.24 -2.03
C LEU A 719 -25.39 -7.47 -3.15
N ARG A 720 -24.69 -7.17 -4.24
CA ARG A 720 -25.23 -6.54 -5.44
C ARG A 720 -25.79 -7.52 -6.47
N ARG A 721 -25.88 -8.82 -6.16
CA ARG A 721 -26.37 -9.87 -7.09
C ARG A 721 -25.61 -9.88 -8.42
N ASP A 722 -24.29 -9.68 -8.35
CA ASP A 722 -23.38 -9.63 -9.50
C ASP A 722 -23.66 -8.49 -10.50
N VAL A 723 -24.46 -7.50 -10.13
CA VAL A 723 -24.57 -6.24 -10.90
C VAL A 723 -23.24 -5.49 -10.80
N ALA A 724 -22.50 -5.49 -11.91
CA ALA A 724 -21.23 -4.78 -12.02
C ALA A 724 -21.41 -3.28 -11.75
N ILE A 725 -20.45 -2.68 -11.05
CA ILE A 725 -20.46 -1.25 -10.72
C ILE A 725 -20.44 -0.33 -11.95
N ASP A 726 -19.89 -0.81 -13.07
CA ASP A 726 -19.82 -0.08 -14.34
C ASP A 726 -20.84 -0.59 -15.37
N ALA A 727 -21.84 -1.37 -14.92
CA ALA A 727 -22.90 -1.84 -15.81
C ALA A 727 -23.69 -0.67 -16.39
N PRO A 728 -24.23 -0.79 -17.62
CA PRO A 728 -25.19 0.19 -18.12
C PRO A 728 -26.44 0.23 -17.21
N PRO A 729 -27.13 1.38 -17.12
CA PRO A 729 -28.32 1.51 -16.29
C PRO A 729 -29.38 0.44 -16.60
N GLY A 730 -29.88 -0.23 -15.57
CA GLY A 730 -30.86 -1.32 -15.69
C GLY A 730 -31.71 -1.49 -14.44
N PRO A 731 -32.81 -2.26 -14.47
CA PRO A 731 -33.64 -2.49 -13.28
C PRO A 731 -32.87 -3.24 -12.20
N ALA A 732 -33.05 -2.85 -10.93
CA ALA A 732 -32.45 -3.55 -9.80
C ALA A 732 -32.99 -4.98 -9.68
N PRO A 733 -32.12 -6.01 -9.57
CA PRO A 733 -32.56 -7.36 -9.30
C PRO A 733 -33.09 -7.50 -7.87
N ASP A 734 -34.00 -8.46 -7.67
CA ASP A 734 -34.56 -8.75 -6.35
C ASP A 734 -33.47 -9.09 -5.33
N GLY A 735 -33.54 -8.43 -4.17
CA GLY A 735 -32.60 -8.64 -3.07
C GLY A 735 -31.19 -8.07 -3.30
N LEU A 736 -31.04 -7.07 -4.18
CA LEU A 736 -29.86 -6.21 -4.24
C LEU A 736 -29.78 -5.31 -2.99
N VAL A 737 -28.61 -5.25 -2.37
CA VAL A 737 -28.33 -4.40 -1.21
C VAL A 737 -27.54 -3.17 -1.67
N ALA A 738 -28.24 -2.04 -1.86
CA ALA A 738 -27.64 -0.78 -2.30
C ALA A 738 -26.85 -0.08 -1.17
N VAL A 739 -27.37 -0.15 0.06
CA VAL A 739 -26.70 0.33 1.28
C VAL A 739 -26.48 -0.86 2.20
N ARG A 740 -25.22 -1.27 2.37
CA ARG A 740 -24.83 -2.34 3.30
C ARG A 740 -24.78 -1.77 4.70
N ALA A 741 -25.61 -2.28 5.60
CA ALA A 741 -25.54 -2.02 7.05
C ALA A 741 -25.92 -3.31 7.80
N GLY A 742 -25.13 -3.73 8.78
CA GLY A 742 -25.44 -4.93 9.57
C GLY A 742 -24.23 -5.60 10.19
N PHE A 743 -24.33 -6.91 10.34
CA PHE A 743 -23.28 -7.77 10.90
C PHE A 743 -22.96 -8.94 9.99
N ALA A 744 -21.78 -9.53 10.14
CA ALA A 744 -21.38 -10.75 9.45
C ALA A 744 -20.84 -11.80 10.43
N ARG A 745 -21.20 -13.06 10.20
CA ARG A 745 -20.67 -14.23 10.91
C ARG A 745 -20.11 -15.23 9.93
N LEU A 746 -18.89 -15.71 10.16
CA LEU A 746 -18.31 -16.78 9.36
C LEU A 746 -18.95 -18.10 9.73
N SER A 747 -19.56 -18.78 8.76
CA SER A 747 -20.21 -20.07 8.97
C SER A 747 -19.35 -21.24 8.49
N ARG A 748 -18.54 -21.08 7.44
CA ARG A 748 -17.66 -22.15 6.96
C ARG A 748 -16.39 -21.59 6.34
N LEU A 749 -15.26 -22.21 6.64
CA LEU A 749 -13.94 -21.84 6.13
C LEU A 749 -13.19 -23.10 5.68
N ARG A 750 -12.76 -23.14 4.43
CA ARG A 750 -11.98 -24.25 3.87
C ARG A 750 -10.78 -23.72 3.11
N LEU A 751 -9.59 -24.01 3.61
CA LEU A 751 -8.34 -23.72 2.94
C LEU A 751 -8.05 -24.81 1.89
N VAL A 752 -7.64 -24.39 0.69
CA VAL A 752 -7.38 -25.28 -0.44
C VAL A 752 -5.99 -25.03 -1.01
N ASP A 753 -5.28 -26.13 -1.26
CA ASP A 753 -3.90 -26.10 -1.73
C ASP A 753 -3.75 -26.35 -3.25
N ALA A 754 -2.52 -26.24 -3.77
CA ALA A 754 -2.19 -26.46 -5.18
C ALA A 754 -2.56 -27.84 -5.75
N PHE A 755 -2.60 -28.88 -4.91
CA PHE A 755 -3.03 -30.24 -5.27
C PHE A 755 -4.51 -30.50 -4.95
N GLY A 756 -5.26 -29.48 -4.52
CA GLY A 756 -6.66 -29.61 -4.09
C GLY A 756 -6.82 -30.26 -2.71
N GLN A 757 -5.75 -30.44 -1.94
CA GLN A 757 -5.85 -30.87 -0.54
C GLN A 757 -6.60 -29.78 0.25
N VAL A 758 -7.48 -30.20 1.17
CA VAL A 758 -8.37 -29.29 1.91
C VAL A 758 -8.10 -29.32 3.40
N LEU A 759 -8.26 -28.18 4.06
CA LEU A 759 -8.24 -28.04 5.51
C LEU A 759 -9.39 -27.13 5.95
N ASP A 760 -10.40 -27.70 6.62
CA ASP A 760 -11.50 -26.92 7.18
C ASP A 760 -11.02 -26.22 8.48
N LEU A 761 -11.26 -24.92 8.61
CA LEU A 761 -10.75 -24.06 9.70
C LEU A 761 -11.83 -23.77 10.75
N ALA A 762 -11.39 -23.34 11.95
CA ALA A 762 -12.24 -22.96 13.08
C ALA A 762 -13.30 -24.03 13.46
N GLY A 763 -12.95 -25.32 13.28
CA GLY A 763 -13.85 -26.44 13.56
C GLY A 763 -15.07 -26.54 12.63
N SER A 764 -15.09 -25.77 11.54
CA SER A 764 -16.18 -25.79 10.57
C SER A 764 -16.17 -27.06 9.72
N SER A 765 -17.31 -27.40 9.12
CA SER A 765 -17.44 -28.50 8.15
C SER A 765 -18.71 -28.29 7.32
N ALA A 766 -19.03 -29.24 6.43
CA ALA A 766 -20.30 -29.22 5.70
C ALA A 766 -21.55 -29.26 6.59
N THR A 767 -21.43 -29.78 7.82
CA THR A 767 -22.56 -29.98 8.75
C THR A 767 -22.45 -29.20 10.06
N ARG A 768 -21.33 -28.50 10.29
CA ARG A 768 -21.06 -27.76 11.53
C ARG A 768 -20.56 -26.35 11.18
N PRO A 769 -21.20 -25.28 11.70
CA PRO A 769 -20.71 -23.94 11.49
C PRO A 769 -19.36 -23.72 12.19
N ALA A 770 -18.60 -22.72 11.75
CA ALA A 770 -17.36 -22.30 12.39
C ALA A 770 -17.62 -21.87 13.84
N ASP A 771 -16.69 -22.20 14.74
CA ASP A 771 -16.72 -21.77 16.13
C ASP A 771 -16.30 -20.29 16.23
N PRO A 772 -17.19 -19.37 16.65
CA PRO A 772 -16.86 -17.96 16.74
C PRO A 772 -15.75 -17.66 17.75
N ALA A 773 -15.56 -18.50 18.78
CA ALA A 773 -14.50 -18.32 19.77
C ALA A 773 -13.09 -18.57 19.19
N ARG A 774 -13.02 -19.23 18.03
CA ARG A 774 -11.76 -19.53 17.33
C ARG A 774 -11.40 -18.49 16.27
N ILE A 775 -12.23 -17.47 16.08
CA ILE A 775 -12.05 -16.41 15.09
C ILE A 775 -11.80 -15.10 15.84
N ALA A 776 -10.58 -14.58 15.74
CA ALA A 776 -10.27 -13.25 16.24
C ALA A 776 -10.93 -12.19 15.33
N VAL A 777 -11.34 -11.07 15.91
CA VAL A 777 -11.93 -9.96 15.16
C VAL A 777 -11.08 -8.72 15.41
N GLY A 778 -10.77 -7.99 14.33
CA GLY A 778 -10.03 -6.72 14.39
C GLY A 778 -10.72 -5.69 15.29
N PRO A 779 -9.95 -4.83 15.99
CA PRO A 779 -10.51 -3.76 16.81
C PRO A 779 -11.46 -2.84 16.03
N GLY A 780 -11.20 -2.57 14.75
CA GLY A 780 -12.07 -1.75 13.89
C GLY A 780 -13.36 -2.46 13.44
N ALA A 781 -13.48 -3.76 13.72
CA ALA A 781 -14.55 -4.63 13.23
C ALA A 781 -15.30 -5.36 14.37
N VAL A 782 -14.90 -5.18 15.62
CA VAL A 782 -15.39 -5.96 16.77
C VAL A 782 -16.82 -5.58 17.14
N THR A 783 -17.63 -6.60 17.48
CA THR A 783 -18.96 -6.39 18.06
C THR A 783 -18.94 -6.69 19.56
N PRO A 784 -19.09 -5.69 20.44
CA PRO A 784 -19.11 -5.91 21.89
C PRO A 784 -20.15 -6.95 22.30
N GLY A 785 -19.74 -7.95 23.09
CA GLY A 785 -20.63 -9.01 23.59
C GLY A 785 -21.03 -10.09 22.58
N ALA A 786 -20.53 -10.05 21.33
CA ALA A 786 -20.82 -11.04 20.30
C ALA A 786 -19.53 -11.56 19.65
N PRO A 787 -18.84 -12.55 20.26
CA PRO A 787 -17.57 -13.07 19.74
C PRO A 787 -17.72 -13.63 18.32
N GLY A 788 -16.69 -13.42 17.48
CA GLY A 788 -16.66 -13.85 16.08
C GLY A 788 -17.69 -13.19 15.16
N THR A 789 -18.41 -12.16 15.62
CA THR A 789 -19.33 -11.35 14.82
C THR A 789 -18.66 -10.04 14.43
N VAL A 790 -18.63 -9.74 13.14
CA VAL A 790 -18.06 -8.51 12.59
C VAL A 790 -19.13 -7.46 12.34
N VAL A 791 -18.84 -6.23 12.74
CA VAL A 791 -19.67 -5.06 12.44
C VAL A 791 -19.41 -4.60 11.00
N LEU A 792 -20.49 -4.37 10.25
CA LEU A 792 -20.44 -3.86 8.88
C LEU A 792 -21.23 -2.54 8.83
N PRO A 793 -20.56 -1.39 9.07
CA PRO A 793 -21.24 -0.11 9.18
C PRO A 793 -21.88 0.30 7.84
N PRO A 794 -22.88 1.20 7.86
CA PRO A 794 -23.58 1.71 6.69
C PRO A 794 -22.62 2.22 5.62
N ARG A 795 -22.64 1.59 4.43
CA ARG A 795 -21.85 1.97 3.25
C ARG A 795 -22.64 1.74 1.96
N PHE A 796 -22.52 2.64 0.98
CA PHE A 796 -23.04 2.38 -0.36
C PHE A 796 -22.19 1.30 -1.04
N THR A 797 -22.85 0.32 -1.66
CA THR A 797 -22.15 -0.73 -2.43
C THR A 797 -21.77 -0.25 -3.84
N ALA A 798 -22.30 0.90 -4.28
CA ALA A 798 -21.95 1.58 -5.51
C ALA A 798 -20.86 2.67 -5.30
N PRO A 799 -20.07 3.00 -6.35
CA PRO A 799 -19.05 4.04 -6.25
C PRO A 799 -19.66 5.39 -5.84
N THR A 800 -19.13 5.97 -4.77
CA THR A 800 -19.69 7.17 -4.15
C THR A 800 -18.61 8.23 -3.94
N LYS A 801 -18.94 9.51 -4.08
CA LYS A 801 -18.04 10.62 -3.73
C LYS A 801 -18.79 11.73 -3.00
N ILE A 802 -18.03 12.48 -2.21
CA ILE A 802 -18.44 13.72 -1.58
C ILE A 802 -17.72 14.88 -2.27
N SER A 803 -18.49 15.82 -2.81
CA SER A 803 -18.00 17.09 -3.30
C SER A 803 -18.25 18.14 -2.23
N PHE A 804 -17.17 18.63 -1.61
CA PHE A 804 -17.20 19.75 -0.69
C PHE A 804 -16.21 20.78 -1.23
N ARG A 805 -16.73 21.91 -1.72
CA ARG A 805 -15.96 22.94 -2.44
C ARG A 805 -16.40 24.34 -2.01
N PHE A 806 -15.45 25.26 -1.96
CA PHE A 806 -15.76 26.68 -1.80
C PHE A 806 -16.40 27.24 -3.07
N ARG A 807 -17.40 28.10 -2.92
CA ARG A 807 -18.15 28.74 -4.01
C ARG A 807 -17.79 30.21 -4.08
N ASN A 808 -17.75 30.77 -5.28
CA ASN A 808 -17.53 32.20 -5.45
C ASN A 808 -18.68 33.00 -4.81
N ALA A 809 -18.36 33.89 -3.88
CA ALA A 809 -19.35 34.70 -3.16
C ALA A 809 -20.12 35.67 -4.10
N ALA A 810 -19.49 36.11 -5.19
CA ALA A 810 -20.13 37.00 -6.17
C ALA A 810 -20.98 36.25 -7.21
N SER A 811 -20.64 34.99 -7.49
CA SER A 811 -21.34 34.12 -8.43
C SER A 811 -21.49 32.72 -7.84
N PRO A 812 -22.49 32.46 -7.00
CA PRO A 812 -22.60 31.22 -6.21
C PRO A 812 -22.64 29.91 -7.03
N GLY A 813 -22.96 29.99 -8.33
CA GLY A 813 -22.92 28.84 -9.24
C GLY A 813 -21.52 28.39 -9.65
N ASP A 814 -20.50 29.23 -9.45
CA ASP A 814 -19.12 28.98 -9.83
C ASP A 814 -18.27 28.53 -8.62
N ASP A 815 -17.32 27.61 -8.87
CA ASP A 815 -16.33 27.23 -7.87
C ASP A 815 -15.35 28.39 -7.59
N ALA A 816 -14.91 28.51 -6.35
CA ALA A 816 -13.91 29.50 -5.96
C ALA A 816 -12.55 29.21 -6.61
N THR A 817 -11.82 30.26 -6.94
CA THR A 817 -10.46 30.19 -7.51
C THR A 817 -9.58 31.23 -6.83
N ALA A 818 -8.27 31.24 -7.10
CA ALA A 818 -7.39 32.28 -6.56
C ALA A 818 -7.85 33.72 -6.94
N ALA A 819 -8.57 33.90 -8.06
CA ALA A 819 -9.13 35.19 -8.47
C ALA A 819 -10.60 35.40 -8.04
N ALA A 820 -11.32 34.33 -7.72
CA ALA A 820 -12.73 34.35 -7.35
C ALA A 820 -12.89 33.92 -5.89
N SER A 821 -12.97 34.90 -4.99
CA SER A 821 -13.00 34.67 -3.55
C SER A 821 -14.32 34.05 -3.09
N PRO A 822 -14.28 33.08 -2.15
CA PRO A 822 -15.47 32.57 -1.50
C PRO A 822 -15.89 33.38 -0.25
N VAL A 823 -15.11 34.38 0.12
CA VAL A 823 -15.36 35.21 1.30
C VAL A 823 -16.55 36.13 1.04
N VAL A 824 -17.57 36.00 1.87
CA VAL A 824 -18.78 36.84 1.89
C VAL A 824 -18.56 38.09 2.74
N GLY A 825 -17.85 37.94 3.86
CA GLY A 825 -17.51 39.02 4.79
C GLY A 825 -16.80 38.49 6.03
N PHE A 826 -16.59 39.35 7.02
CA PHE A 826 -16.02 38.98 8.31
C PHE A 826 -16.93 39.43 9.45
N LEU A 827 -16.95 38.67 10.53
CA LEU A 827 -17.63 39.01 11.77
C LEU A 827 -16.58 39.16 12.87
N LEU A 828 -16.76 40.15 13.75
CA LEU A 828 -15.93 40.31 14.93
C LEU A 828 -16.80 40.31 16.19
N PRO A 829 -16.72 39.26 17.02
CA PRO A 829 -17.37 39.22 18.33
C PRO A 829 -16.80 40.29 19.27
N ASP A 830 -17.65 41.18 19.77
CA ASP A 830 -17.30 42.14 20.82
C ASP A 830 -17.99 41.74 22.14
N HIS A 831 -17.21 41.18 23.05
CA HIS A 831 -17.69 40.75 24.36
C HIS A 831 -17.80 41.88 25.39
N LEU A 832 -17.26 43.07 25.11
CA LEU A 832 -17.37 44.22 26.02
C LEU A 832 -18.76 44.85 25.93
N ASP A 833 -19.27 45.01 24.71
CA ASP A 833 -20.57 45.63 24.43
C ASP A 833 -21.68 44.61 24.11
N GLU A 834 -21.41 43.31 24.25
CA GLU A 834 -22.28 42.20 23.81
C GLU A 834 -22.79 42.42 22.37
N ALA A 835 -21.87 42.76 21.47
CA ALA A 835 -22.14 43.14 20.10
C ALA A 835 -21.43 42.23 19.09
N LEU A 836 -21.90 42.25 17.85
CA LEU A 836 -21.27 41.57 16.72
C LEU A 836 -21.03 42.60 15.61
N GLU A 837 -19.77 42.93 15.35
CA GLU A 837 -19.39 43.82 14.24
C GLU A 837 -19.34 43.04 12.91
N LEU A 838 -19.81 43.66 11.83
CA LEU A 838 -19.86 43.11 10.48
C LEU A 838 -18.97 43.91 9.54
N TYR A 839 -18.18 43.19 8.75
CA TYR A 839 -17.25 43.70 7.75
C TYR A 839 -17.53 43.08 6.38
N ASP A 840 -17.26 43.83 5.31
CA ASP A 840 -17.38 43.31 3.95
C ASP A 840 -16.23 42.35 3.58
N ALA A 841 -16.30 41.76 2.38
CA ALA A 841 -15.30 40.83 1.88
C ALA A 841 -13.90 41.45 1.68
N GLN A 842 -13.77 42.78 1.74
CA GLN A 842 -12.51 43.51 1.65
C GLN A 842 -11.99 43.95 3.04
N GLY A 843 -12.73 43.66 4.12
CA GLY A 843 -12.37 44.03 5.49
C GLY A 843 -12.83 45.43 5.89
N ALA A 844 -13.69 46.10 5.11
CA ALA A 844 -14.24 47.40 5.48
C ALA A 844 -15.44 47.25 6.43
N ALA A 845 -15.47 48.08 7.48
CA ALA A 845 -16.52 48.05 8.49
C ALA A 845 -17.88 48.50 7.92
N ILE A 846 -18.93 47.71 8.15
CA ILE A 846 -20.30 48.00 7.70
C ILE A 846 -21.16 48.52 8.86
N GLY A 847 -21.20 47.77 9.96
CA GLY A 847 -22.06 48.04 11.11
C GLY A 847 -21.93 47.00 12.21
N GLN A 848 -22.74 47.13 13.25
CA GLN A 848 -22.76 46.21 14.38
C GLN A 848 -24.20 45.89 14.82
N LEU A 849 -24.42 44.67 15.26
CA LEU A 849 -25.63 44.22 15.94
C LEU A 849 -25.37 44.23 17.45
N ARG A 850 -26.15 44.97 18.23
CA ARG A 850 -25.95 45.13 19.68
C ARG A 850 -27.22 44.82 20.47
N LEU A 851 -27.04 44.31 21.69
CA LEU A 851 -28.11 44.20 22.68
C LEU A 851 -28.12 45.44 23.59
N ASP A 852 -29.15 46.29 23.50
CA ASP A 852 -29.34 47.38 24.46
C ASP A 852 -30.23 46.92 25.62
N SER A 853 -29.80 47.24 26.85
CA SER A 853 -30.57 46.94 28.06
C SER A 853 -31.93 47.64 28.07
N ASP A 854 -32.00 48.88 27.57
CA ASP A 854 -33.20 49.71 27.59
C ASP A 854 -34.00 49.60 26.28
N ASP A 855 -33.32 49.67 25.12
CA ASP A 855 -33.95 49.76 23.80
C ASP A 855 -34.10 48.42 23.05
N GLY A 856 -33.55 47.32 23.56
CA GLY A 856 -33.59 46.00 22.93
C GLY A 856 -32.54 45.79 21.83
N PRO A 857 -32.61 44.70 21.05
CA PRO A 857 -31.64 44.42 20.00
C PRO A 857 -31.74 45.46 18.88
N LEU A 858 -30.61 46.01 18.45
CA LEU A 858 -30.56 47.09 17.47
C LEU A 858 -29.40 46.95 16.50
N TRP A 859 -29.59 47.51 15.30
CA TRP A 859 -28.58 47.65 14.27
C TRP A 859 -28.03 49.08 14.22
N GLU A 860 -26.72 49.19 14.25
CA GLU A 860 -25.97 50.45 14.14
C GLU A 860 -24.99 50.40 12.96
N LEU A 861 -24.88 51.48 12.21
CA LEU A 861 -23.83 51.63 11.18
C LEU A 861 -22.47 51.84 11.83
N ALA A 862 -21.41 51.41 11.15
CA ALA A 862 -20.06 51.53 11.67
C ALA A 862 -19.70 53.01 11.98
N PRO A 863 -18.99 53.28 13.09
CA PRO A 863 -18.58 54.63 13.45
C PRO A 863 -17.83 55.33 12.32
N GLY A 864 -18.25 56.55 11.97
CA GLY A 864 -17.70 57.34 10.86
C GLY A 864 -18.56 57.35 9.58
N LEU A 865 -19.59 56.51 9.49
CA LEU A 865 -20.58 56.55 8.39
C LEU A 865 -21.78 57.46 8.75
N PRO A 866 -22.33 58.25 7.81
CA PRO A 866 -23.54 59.05 8.07
C PRO A 866 -24.70 58.12 8.47
N SER A 867 -25.31 58.32 9.65
CA SER A 867 -26.24 57.33 10.21
C SER A 867 -27.60 57.87 10.64
N SER A 868 -28.62 57.02 10.50
CA SER A 868 -29.86 57.03 11.26
C SER A 868 -29.87 55.80 12.17
N VAL A 869 -30.16 55.96 13.46
CA VAL A 869 -30.19 54.85 14.43
C VAL A 869 -31.42 53.97 14.17
N GLY A 870 -31.27 52.63 14.22
CA GLY A 870 -32.39 51.67 14.10
C GLY A 870 -32.88 51.39 12.68
N GLY A 871 -32.06 51.61 11.64
CA GLY A 871 -32.37 51.21 10.26
C GLY A 871 -32.24 49.70 10.04
N ALA A 872 -32.92 49.15 9.01
CA ALA A 872 -32.79 47.73 8.65
C ALA A 872 -31.39 47.44 8.06
N PRO A 873 -30.70 46.37 8.48
CA PRO A 873 -29.41 45.92 7.92
C PRO A 873 -29.37 45.84 6.40
N GLU A 874 -30.47 45.45 5.74
CA GLU A 874 -30.59 45.34 4.28
C GLU A 874 -30.33 46.65 3.53
N LEU A 875 -30.50 47.80 4.18
CA LEU A 875 -30.22 49.11 3.59
C LEU A 875 -28.74 49.51 3.66
N ALA A 876 -27.98 48.84 4.53
CA ALA A 876 -26.58 49.14 4.84
C ALA A 876 -25.60 48.12 4.22
N VAL A 877 -26.01 46.86 4.14
CA VAL A 877 -25.17 45.74 3.72
C VAL A 877 -25.41 45.42 2.25
N ALA A 878 -24.42 45.67 1.39
CA ALA A 878 -24.54 45.42 -0.06
C ALA A 878 -24.56 43.92 -0.43
N GLN A 879 -23.95 43.07 0.40
CA GLN A 879 -23.90 41.63 0.17
C GLN A 879 -25.19 40.97 0.71
N PRO A 880 -25.99 40.26 -0.12
CA PRO A 880 -27.32 39.78 0.28
C PRO A 880 -27.34 38.73 1.40
N ASP A 881 -26.40 37.79 1.40
CA ASP A 881 -26.31 36.73 2.42
C ASP A 881 -25.94 37.32 3.80
N LEU A 882 -25.01 38.28 3.85
CA LEU A 882 -24.61 38.97 5.07
C LEU A 882 -25.73 39.88 5.60
N ALA A 883 -26.47 40.54 4.70
CA ALA A 883 -27.66 41.32 5.05
C ALA A 883 -28.76 40.45 5.66
N GLY A 884 -29.06 39.31 5.02
CA GLY A 884 -30.05 38.34 5.49
C GLY A 884 -29.67 37.71 6.83
N PHE A 885 -28.39 37.40 7.03
CA PHE A 885 -27.87 36.93 8.32
C PHE A 885 -28.10 37.95 9.44
N ALA A 886 -27.74 39.22 9.22
CA ALA A 886 -27.92 40.28 10.23
C ALA A 886 -29.40 40.53 10.54
N GLN A 887 -30.26 40.53 9.52
CA GLN A 887 -31.70 40.72 9.69
C GLN A 887 -32.34 39.54 10.46
N ALA A 888 -31.98 38.30 10.14
CA ALA A 888 -32.53 37.13 10.81
C ALA A 888 -32.16 37.07 12.30
N LEU A 889 -30.94 37.45 12.66
CA LEU A 889 -30.50 37.57 14.05
C LEU A 889 -31.26 38.67 14.82
N LEU A 890 -31.49 39.81 14.17
CA LEU A 890 -32.28 40.91 14.74
C LEU A 890 -33.72 40.45 15.01
N ASP A 891 -34.36 39.81 14.03
CA ASP A 891 -35.74 39.31 14.14
C ASP A 891 -35.89 38.26 15.24
N HIS A 892 -34.94 37.32 15.35
CA HIS A 892 -34.92 36.34 16.45
C HIS A 892 -34.75 37.04 17.80
N SER A 893 -33.80 37.96 17.91
CA SER A 893 -33.54 38.66 19.16
C SER A 893 -34.76 39.48 19.63
N VAL A 894 -35.53 40.06 18.70
CA VAL A 894 -36.81 40.73 19.01
C VAL A 894 -37.85 39.73 19.52
N ALA A 895 -37.97 38.57 18.87
CA ALA A 895 -38.89 37.51 19.28
C ALA A 895 -38.52 36.89 20.64
N ASP A 896 -37.23 36.71 20.91
CA ASP A 896 -36.72 36.14 22.17
C ASP A 896 -36.93 37.08 23.35
N ARG A 897 -36.72 38.39 23.14
CA ARG A 897 -37.06 39.43 24.13
C ARG A 897 -38.56 39.40 24.46
N ALA A 898 -39.42 39.27 23.46
CA ALA A 898 -40.87 39.13 23.68
C ALA A 898 -41.24 37.85 24.46
N ALA A 899 -40.45 36.79 24.32
CA ALA A 899 -40.62 35.51 25.02
C ALA A 899 -39.89 35.42 26.37
N GLY A 900 -39.08 36.42 26.75
CA GLY A 900 -38.28 36.41 27.98
C GLY A 900 -37.17 35.35 27.99
N ARG A 901 -36.63 34.99 26.82
CA ARG A 901 -35.55 34.00 26.64
C ARG A 901 -34.20 34.69 26.39
N PRO A 902 -33.06 33.99 26.57
CA PRO A 902 -31.77 34.46 26.05
C PRO A 902 -31.88 34.79 24.56
N THR A 903 -31.18 35.82 24.09
CA THR A 903 -31.27 36.25 22.69
C THR A 903 -30.45 35.34 21.77
N ALA A 904 -30.90 35.14 20.53
CA ALA A 904 -30.14 34.41 19.53
C ALA A 904 -28.70 34.93 19.32
N LEU A 905 -28.47 36.26 19.43
CA LEU A 905 -27.13 36.84 19.38
C LEU A 905 -26.24 36.35 20.54
N ALA A 906 -26.76 36.33 21.78
CA ALA A 906 -26.01 35.84 22.92
C ALA A 906 -25.66 34.35 22.76
N GLU A 907 -26.59 33.53 22.27
CA GLU A 907 -26.33 32.09 22.04
C GLU A 907 -25.36 31.84 20.87
N LEU A 908 -25.38 32.67 19.83
CA LEU A 908 -24.37 32.62 18.75
C LEU A 908 -22.95 32.91 19.28
N LEU A 909 -22.79 33.96 20.09
CA LEU A 909 -21.49 34.30 20.69
C LEU A 909 -20.97 33.15 21.58
N ARG A 910 -21.86 32.54 22.37
CA ARG A 910 -21.53 31.36 23.19
C ARG A 910 -21.09 30.16 22.34
N ALA A 911 -21.72 29.93 21.19
CA ALA A 911 -21.36 28.85 20.28
C ALA A 911 -19.98 29.07 19.61
N ILE A 912 -19.69 30.32 19.20
CA ILE A 912 -18.38 30.71 18.65
C ILE A 912 -17.29 30.50 19.70
N ASP A 913 -17.51 31.00 20.92
CA ASP A 913 -16.54 30.88 22.00
C ASP A 913 -16.25 29.42 22.36
N ALA A 914 -17.29 28.59 22.50
CA ALA A 914 -17.13 27.18 22.86
C ALA A 914 -16.22 26.41 21.89
N THR A 915 -16.33 26.70 20.59
CA THR A 915 -15.52 26.08 19.54
C THR A 915 -14.11 26.68 19.49
N ARG A 916 -13.98 27.99 19.69
CA ARG A 916 -12.70 28.73 19.65
C ARG A 916 -11.65 28.15 20.61
N TRP A 917 -12.06 27.59 21.75
CA TRP A 917 -11.16 26.95 22.71
C TRP A 917 -10.55 25.62 22.25
N THR A 918 -11.13 24.99 21.22
CA THR A 918 -10.70 23.67 20.72
C THR A 918 -9.77 23.75 19.51
N VAL A 919 -9.72 24.92 18.87
CA VAL A 919 -8.85 25.22 17.74
C VAL A 919 -7.55 25.78 18.29
N ASP A 920 -6.39 25.42 17.73
CA ASP A 920 -5.16 26.19 17.96
C ASP A 920 -5.28 27.53 17.23
N PRO A 921 -5.63 28.64 17.91
CA PRO A 921 -5.81 29.92 17.26
C PRO A 921 -4.46 30.56 16.90
N PHE A 922 -3.34 29.97 17.36
CA PHE A 922 -2.03 30.60 17.40
C PHE A 922 -1.05 30.03 16.39
N ALA A 923 -1.30 28.84 15.83
CA ALA A 923 -0.54 28.24 14.73
C ALA A 923 0.98 28.58 14.75
N HIS A 924 1.65 28.53 15.90
CA HIS A 924 3.07 28.90 16.05
C HIS A 924 3.52 30.27 15.45
N VAL A 925 2.63 31.25 15.24
CA VAL A 925 3.00 32.61 14.76
C VAL A 925 2.85 33.64 15.88
N GLY A 926 3.90 33.74 16.69
CA GLY A 926 4.54 34.95 17.28
C GLY A 926 3.81 36.22 17.75
N GLU A 927 2.50 36.42 17.63
CA GLU A 927 1.82 37.63 18.15
C GLU A 927 0.58 37.28 18.98
N GLU A 928 0.84 36.91 20.25
CA GLU A 928 -0.11 36.35 21.20
C GLU A 928 -1.05 37.41 21.85
N HIS A 929 -0.82 38.72 21.66
CA HIS A 929 -1.42 39.76 22.50
C HIS A 929 -2.59 40.56 21.88
N LEU A 930 -2.67 40.67 20.55
CA LEU A 930 -3.73 41.44 19.85
C LEU A 930 -5.09 40.71 19.86
N SER A 931 -5.04 39.39 19.69
CA SER A 931 -6.19 38.49 19.65
C SER A 931 -6.95 38.35 20.98
N LEU A 932 -6.28 38.66 22.09
CA LEU A 932 -6.84 38.60 23.45
C LEU A 932 -7.73 39.82 23.78
N LEU A 933 -7.50 40.98 23.14
CA LEU A 933 -8.29 42.21 23.37
C LEU A 933 -9.40 42.45 22.34
N ILE A 934 -9.22 41.99 21.09
CA ILE A 934 -10.07 42.37 19.94
C ILE A 934 -11.09 41.28 19.56
N GLY A 935 -10.89 40.05 20.05
CA GLY A 935 -11.57 38.87 19.51
C GLY A 935 -10.88 38.35 18.24
N HIS A 936 -11.06 37.06 17.89
CA HIS A 936 -10.59 36.53 16.61
C HIS A 936 -11.66 36.83 15.54
N PRO A 937 -11.26 37.33 14.37
CA PRO A 937 -12.20 37.53 13.28
C PRO A 937 -12.73 36.18 12.79
N VAL A 938 -14.04 36.12 12.56
CA VAL A 938 -14.73 34.98 11.98
C VAL A 938 -14.94 35.25 10.49
N ALA A 939 -14.36 34.42 9.63
CA ALA A 939 -14.59 34.51 8.20
C ALA A 939 -15.94 33.87 7.83
N VAL A 940 -16.76 34.60 7.07
CA VAL A 940 -18.00 34.08 6.50
C VAL A 940 -17.71 33.63 5.08
N ILE A 941 -17.80 32.33 4.81
CA ILE A 941 -17.34 31.74 3.55
C ILE A 941 -18.46 30.93 2.89
N ALA A 942 -18.68 31.16 1.60
CA ALA A 942 -19.61 30.38 0.78
C ALA A 942 -19.00 29.04 0.34
N ALA A 943 -19.75 27.96 0.52
CA ALA A 943 -19.37 26.61 0.11
C ALA A 943 -20.58 25.85 -0.43
N ALA A 944 -20.34 24.72 -1.09
CA ALA A 944 -21.39 23.78 -1.47
C ALA A 944 -20.99 22.35 -1.16
N LEU A 945 -21.99 21.56 -0.81
CA LEU A 945 -21.88 20.16 -0.47
C LEU A 945 -22.81 19.33 -1.35
N GLN A 946 -22.28 18.23 -1.90
CA GLN A 946 -23.05 17.25 -2.66
C GLN A 946 -22.47 15.85 -2.46
N VAL A 947 -23.34 14.86 -2.26
CA VAL A 947 -22.98 13.44 -2.31
C VAL A 947 -23.48 12.86 -3.64
N GLU A 948 -22.59 12.28 -4.43
CA GLU A 948 -22.92 11.61 -5.69
C GLU A 948 -22.71 10.10 -5.53
N VAL A 949 -23.74 9.31 -5.82
CA VAL A 949 -23.69 7.85 -5.86
C VAL A 949 -23.91 7.39 -7.31
N ARG A 950 -22.95 6.66 -7.88
CA ARG A 950 -23.07 6.11 -9.24
C ARG A 950 -23.70 4.73 -9.22
N GLU A 951 -25.01 4.71 -9.01
CA GLU A 951 -25.78 3.46 -8.96
C GLU A 951 -26.29 3.07 -10.36
N PRO A 952 -25.77 2.00 -10.99
CA PRO A 952 -26.30 1.50 -12.26
C PRO A 952 -27.70 0.86 -12.13
N ALA A 953 -28.07 0.37 -10.94
CA ALA A 953 -29.37 -0.25 -10.71
C ALA A 953 -30.47 0.81 -10.44
N THR A 954 -31.39 0.94 -11.40
CA THR A 954 -32.59 1.79 -11.30
C THR A 954 -33.65 1.15 -10.40
N GLY A 955 -34.44 1.99 -9.72
CA GLY A 955 -35.49 1.54 -8.80
C GLY A 955 -35.00 1.16 -7.39
N THR A 956 -33.74 1.47 -7.06
CA THR A 956 -33.21 1.37 -5.70
C THR A 956 -33.64 2.56 -4.83
N ASP A 957 -33.55 2.41 -3.50
CA ASP A 957 -33.83 3.50 -2.56
C ASP A 957 -32.72 4.56 -2.48
N VAL A 958 -31.64 4.45 -3.27
CA VAL A 958 -30.50 5.38 -3.24
C VAL A 958 -30.93 6.84 -3.39
N PRO A 959 -31.80 7.23 -4.35
CA PRO A 959 -32.20 8.63 -4.55
C PRO A 959 -33.03 9.23 -3.40
N ILE A 960 -33.53 8.40 -2.48
CA ILE A 960 -34.35 8.84 -1.34
C ILE A 960 -33.66 8.54 0.01
N THR A 961 -32.49 7.92 -0.02
CA THR A 961 -31.73 7.59 1.18
C THR A 961 -31.13 8.86 1.77
N ARG A 962 -31.47 9.18 3.02
CA ARG A 962 -30.88 10.33 3.73
C ARG A 962 -29.52 9.94 4.30
N VAL A 963 -28.50 10.74 4.00
CA VAL A 963 -27.13 10.55 4.44
C VAL A 963 -26.81 11.61 5.50
N PRO A 964 -26.35 11.23 6.71
CA PRO A 964 -25.92 12.19 7.71
C PRO A 964 -24.54 12.74 7.32
N VAL A 965 -24.39 14.06 7.34
CA VAL A 965 -23.11 14.76 7.18
C VAL A 965 -22.90 15.65 8.38
N ARG A 966 -21.86 15.39 9.15
CA ARG A 966 -21.38 16.26 10.21
C ARG A 966 -20.32 17.18 9.63
N LEU A 967 -20.50 18.49 9.80
CA LEU A 967 -19.51 19.50 9.47
C LEU A 967 -18.86 19.97 10.77
N GLY A 968 -17.54 20.02 10.80
CA GLY A 968 -16.76 20.39 11.98
C GLY A 968 -16.45 19.20 12.89
N ALA A 969 -15.22 19.15 13.37
CA ALA A 969 -14.70 18.13 14.28
C ALA A 969 -13.88 18.76 15.42
N LEU A 970 -14.52 19.05 16.54
CA LEU A 970 -13.88 19.65 17.74
C LEU A 970 -12.75 18.81 18.34
N THR A 971 -12.71 17.51 18.05
CA THR A 971 -11.61 16.63 18.47
C THR A 971 -10.35 16.81 17.60
N HIS A 972 -10.47 17.52 16.48
CA HIS A 972 -9.35 17.92 15.62
C HIS A 972 -8.96 19.35 15.95
N TRP A 973 -7.73 19.54 16.42
CA TRP A 973 -7.23 20.87 16.83
C TRP A 973 -7.11 21.89 15.69
N GLN A 974 -7.17 21.45 14.42
CA GLN A 974 -7.11 22.31 13.23
C GLN A 974 -8.50 22.63 12.66
N ASP A 975 -9.58 22.05 13.17
CA ASP A 975 -10.92 22.30 12.65
C ASP A 975 -11.55 23.55 13.27
N GLY A 976 -11.64 24.63 12.51
CA GLY A 976 -12.13 25.92 13.02
C GLY A 976 -13.52 26.30 12.54
N LEU A 977 -14.38 25.34 12.24
CA LEU A 977 -15.78 25.61 11.92
C LEU A 977 -16.60 25.94 13.19
N PHE A 978 -16.94 27.21 13.39
CA PHE A 978 -17.81 27.65 14.48
C PHE A 978 -19.27 27.23 14.29
N GLY A 979 -19.74 27.24 13.04
CA GLY A 979 -21.10 26.83 12.68
C GLY A 979 -21.43 27.16 11.23
N TYR A 980 -22.62 26.77 10.77
CA TYR A 980 -23.02 26.93 9.39
C TYR A 980 -24.53 27.09 9.20
N TYR A 981 -24.90 27.71 8.07
CA TYR A 981 -26.26 27.83 7.56
C TYR A 981 -26.42 27.06 6.25
N VAL A 982 -27.64 26.60 5.96
CA VAL A 982 -27.95 25.74 4.81
C VAL A 982 -28.97 26.43 3.92
N ASP A 983 -28.74 26.43 2.62
CA ASP A 983 -29.63 26.97 1.58
C ASP A 983 -30.09 28.43 1.86
N ARG A 984 -29.19 29.23 2.47
CA ARG A 984 -29.43 30.62 2.90
C ARG A 984 -30.56 30.78 3.92
N ASP A 985 -30.89 29.71 4.65
CA ASP A 985 -31.77 29.77 5.80
C ASP A 985 -30.97 30.22 7.04
N PHE A 986 -31.10 31.49 7.39
CA PHE A 986 -30.43 32.09 8.55
C PHE A 986 -31.24 31.96 9.85
N THR A 987 -32.33 31.19 9.85
CA THR A 987 -33.15 31.01 11.06
C THR A 987 -32.59 29.97 12.03
N THR A 988 -31.72 29.08 11.56
CA THR A 988 -31.15 28.00 12.37
C THR A 988 -29.64 27.90 12.15
N LEU A 989 -28.86 28.23 13.17
CA LEU A 989 -27.42 27.95 13.24
C LEU A 989 -27.20 26.47 13.55
N ARG A 990 -26.49 25.76 12.69
CA ARG A 990 -26.00 24.41 12.97
C ARG A 990 -24.57 24.49 13.47
N CYS A 991 -24.28 23.91 14.63
CA CYS A 991 -22.93 23.82 15.19
C CYS A 991 -22.66 22.42 15.74
N ALA A 992 -21.39 22.12 16.06
CA ALA A 992 -21.03 20.82 16.60
C ALA A 992 -21.68 20.60 17.97
N ALA A 993 -22.17 19.37 18.22
CA ALA A 993 -22.93 19.05 19.43
C ALA A 993 -22.16 19.33 20.73
N ALA A 994 -20.86 19.06 20.76
CA ALA A 994 -20.05 19.38 21.93
C ALA A 994 -19.86 20.90 22.13
N ALA A 995 -19.85 21.72 21.08
CA ALA A 995 -19.80 23.17 21.22
C ALA A 995 -21.06 23.71 21.91
N ALA A 996 -22.24 23.20 21.52
CA ALA A 996 -23.50 23.56 22.18
C ALA A 996 -23.63 23.00 23.61
N ALA A 997 -23.21 21.75 23.83
CA ALA A 997 -23.34 21.07 25.12
C ALA A 997 -22.39 21.59 26.21
N PHE A 998 -21.20 22.07 25.81
CA PHE A 998 -20.17 22.59 26.72
C PHE A 998 -20.02 24.11 26.64
N ALA A 999 -20.98 24.80 26.03
CA ALA A 999 -21.00 26.26 25.99
C ALA A 999 -21.07 26.86 27.39
N ARG A 1000 -20.40 28.00 27.58
CA ARG A 1000 -20.31 28.70 28.87
C ARG A 1000 -21.14 29.98 28.84
N PRO A 1001 -21.61 30.48 30.00
CA PRO A 1001 -22.26 31.78 30.05
C PRO A 1001 -21.24 32.88 29.69
N LEU A 1002 -21.70 33.90 28.97
CA LEU A 1002 -20.90 35.10 28.68
C LEU A 1002 -20.60 35.82 30.01
N PRO A 1003 -19.33 36.10 30.34
CA PRO A 1003 -19.03 36.90 31.52
C PRO A 1003 -19.46 38.36 31.28
N SER A 1004 -20.30 38.90 32.15
CA SER A 1004 -20.77 40.30 32.10
C SER A 1004 -19.67 41.35 32.36
N ALA A 1005 -18.39 40.95 32.34
CA ALA A 1005 -17.24 41.79 32.68
C ALA A 1005 -16.07 41.67 31.66
N GLY A 1006 -16.26 40.94 30.56
CA GLY A 1006 -15.21 40.72 29.55
C GLY A 1006 -14.03 39.90 30.06
N PHE A 1007 -13.28 39.29 29.14
CA PHE A 1007 -11.98 38.69 29.44
C PHE A 1007 -10.91 39.79 29.39
N LEU A 1008 -10.48 40.28 30.55
CA LEU A 1008 -9.39 41.27 30.65
C LEU A 1008 -8.02 40.61 30.98
N GLY A 1009 -7.85 39.30 30.78
CA GLY A 1009 -6.58 38.60 31.01
C GLY A 1009 -6.63 37.09 30.69
N PRO A 1010 -5.47 36.39 30.72
CA PRO A 1010 -5.37 34.93 30.60
C PRO A 1010 -6.29 34.20 31.59
N VAL A 1011 -6.90 33.09 31.17
CA VAL A 1011 -7.89 32.33 31.98
C VAL A 1011 -7.33 31.87 33.33
N ASP A 1012 -6.05 31.53 33.35
CA ASP A 1012 -5.26 31.15 34.53
C ASP A 1012 -5.14 32.28 35.56
N GLU A 1013 -5.39 33.53 35.17
CA GLU A 1013 -5.44 34.71 36.05
C GLU A 1013 -6.85 35.04 36.56
N VAL A 1014 -7.86 34.21 36.22
CA VAL A 1014 -9.24 34.32 36.74
C VAL A 1014 -9.57 33.07 37.59
N PRO A 1015 -9.12 33.00 38.86
CA PRO A 1015 -9.13 31.77 39.66
C PRO A 1015 -10.51 31.11 39.83
N ALA A 1016 -11.58 31.91 39.91
CA ALA A 1016 -12.94 31.39 40.04
C ALA A 1016 -13.46 30.73 38.76
N TYR A 1017 -13.04 31.24 37.59
CA TYR A 1017 -13.40 30.70 36.28
C TYR A 1017 -12.57 29.44 35.98
N ALA A 1018 -11.25 29.49 36.18
CA ALA A 1018 -10.35 28.35 36.02
C ALA A 1018 -10.67 27.17 36.95
N ALA A 1019 -11.09 27.43 38.21
CA ALA A 1019 -11.46 26.37 39.15
C ALA A 1019 -12.72 25.60 38.72
N SER A 1020 -13.67 26.24 38.02
CA SER A 1020 -14.88 25.60 37.50
C SER A 1020 -14.64 24.80 36.21
N PHE A 1021 -13.49 25.00 35.55
CA PHE A 1021 -13.13 24.36 34.29
C PHE A 1021 -13.05 22.84 34.42
N ALA A 1022 -12.42 22.34 35.49
CA ALA A 1022 -12.30 20.90 35.75
C ALA A 1022 -13.66 20.25 36.07
N ASP A 1023 -14.56 20.99 36.73
CA ASP A 1023 -15.87 20.45 37.14
C ASP A 1023 -16.83 20.27 35.95
N ASP A 1024 -16.73 21.09 34.90
CA ASP A 1024 -17.58 21.01 33.70
C ASP A 1024 -17.23 19.82 32.78
N VAL A 1025 -16.02 19.25 32.92
CA VAL A 1025 -15.51 18.15 32.08
C VAL A 1025 -15.81 16.76 32.68
N THR A 1026 -16.26 16.70 33.94
CA THR A 1026 -16.48 15.42 34.66
C THR A 1026 -17.84 14.75 34.42
N GLY A 1027 -18.74 15.36 33.65
CA GLY A 1027 -20.09 14.85 33.34
C GLY A 1027 -20.36 14.66 31.83
N SER A 1028 -21.45 13.97 31.47
CA SER A 1028 -21.85 13.73 30.07
C SER A 1028 -22.52 14.93 29.37
N ALA A 1029 -22.65 16.06 30.07
CA ALA A 1029 -23.16 17.35 29.56
C ALA A 1029 -22.61 18.49 30.43
N GLY A 1030 -22.33 19.65 29.82
CA GLY A 1030 -21.89 20.84 30.54
C GLY A 1030 -22.98 21.40 31.45
N LYS A 1031 -22.61 22.25 32.42
CA LYS A 1031 -23.56 22.83 33.39
C LYS A 1031 -24.53 23.84 32.77
N THR A 1032 -24.21 24.39 31.61
CA THR A 1032 -24.99 25.44 30.93
C THR A 1032 -25.08 25.18 29.41
N PRO A 1033 -25.72 24.10 28.95
CA PRO A 1033 -25.84 23.84 27.52
C PRO A 1033 -26.65 24.94 26.80
N ILE A 1034 -26.41 25.12 25.50
CA ILE A 1034 -27.26 25.97 24.64
C ILE A 1034 -28.55 25.19 24.34
N ASP A 1035 -29.67 25.66 24.91
CA ASP A 1035 -31.01 25.15 24.61
C ASP A 1035 -31.85 26.30 24.05
N HIS A 1036 -31.67 26.57 22.75
CA HIS A 1036 -32.32 27.68 22.06
C HIS A 1036 -32.82 27.26 20.67
N PRO A 1037 -34.04 27.62 20.23
CA PRO A 1037 -34.58 27.24 18.92
C PRO A 1037 -33.73 27.68 17.72
N TYR A 1038 -32.93 28.73 17.89
CA TYR A 1038 -31.99 29.22 16.89
C TYR A 1038 -30.81 28.27 16.63
N VAL A 1039 -30.45 27.43 17.61
CA VAL A 1039 -29.26 26.57 17.53
C VAL A 1039 -29.67 25.11 17.42
N ASP A 1040 -29.37 24.49 16.29
CA ASP A 1040 -29.47 23.03 16.13
C ASP A 1040 -28.18 22.38 16.63
N ALA A 1041 -28.22 21.96 17.89
CA ALA A 1041 -27.12 21.29 18.58
C ALA A 1041 -26.79 19.90 18.02
N SER A 1042 -27.55 19.33 17.08
CA SER A 1042 -27.17 18.05 16.47
C SER A 1042 -25.94 18.20 15.55
N GLY A 1043 -25.80 19.36 14.89
CA GLY A 1043 -24.75 19.61 13.90
C GLY A 1043 -24.79 18.72 12.66
N ILE A 1044 -25.80 17.85 12.52
CA ILE A 1044 -25.94 16.89 11.42
C ILE A 1044 -26.81 17.51 10.32
N LEU A 1045 -26.24 17.63 9.12
CA LEU A 1045 -26.95 17.92 7.89
C LEU A 1045 -27.36 16.62 7.21
N TRP A 1046 -28.66 16.42 7.01
CA TRP A 1046 -29.18 15.27 6.27
C TRP A 1046 -29.25 15.57 4.78
N VAL A 1047 -28.32 15.00 4.01
CA VAL A 1047 -28.26 15.19 2.56
C VAL A 1047 -28.91 14.04 1.80
N VAL A 1048 -29.47 14.34 0.63
CA VAL A 1048 -29.97 13.34 -0.32
C VAL A 1048 -28.98 13.22 -1.48
N PRO A 1049 -28.58 12.01 -1.90
CA PRO A 1049 -27.69 11.82 -3.04
C PRO A 1049 -28.19 12.52 -4.31
N GLY A 1050 -27.28 13.22 -4.99
CA GLY A 1050 -27.56 13.97 -6.22
C GLY A 1050 -28.03 15.41 -6.01
N VAL A 1051 -28.45 15.79 -4.80
CA VAL A 1051 -28.85 17.18 -4.48
C VAL A 1051 -27.64 17.99 -3.99
N THR A 1052 -27.50 19.21 -4.48
CA THR A 1052 -26.49 20.18 -4.02
C THR A 1052 -27.10 21.06 -2.94
N TYR A 1053 -26.39 21.21 -1.82
CA TYR A 1053 -26.74 22.09 -0.72
C TYR A 1053 -25.76 23.26 -0.68
N ASP A 1054 -26.29 24.48 -0.68
CA ASP A 1054 -25.49 25.70 -0.53
C ASP A 1054 -25.24 25.94 0.95
N LEU A 1055 -23.99 26.22 1.34
CA LEU A 1055 -23.58 26.40 2.72
C LEU A 1055 -22.94 27.78 2.91
N LEU A 1056 -23.28 28.41 4.03
CA LEU A 1056 -22.56 29.58 4.53
C LEU A 1056 -21.85 29.18 5.83
N LEU A 1057 -20.53 29.15 5.80
CA LEU A 1057 -19.69 28.66 6.90
C LEU A 1057 -19.14 29.84 7.72
N LEU A 1058 -19.20 29.72 9.06
CA LEU A 1058 -18.53 30.60 10.00
C LEU A 1058 -17.24 29.92 10.46
N VAL A 1059 -16.09 30.43 10.01
CA VAL A 1059 -14.82 29.70 10.09
C VAL A 1059 -13.72 30.59 10.65
N GLU A 1060 -12.81 30.00 11.42
CA GLU A 1060 -11.54 30.65 11.72
C GLU A 1060 -10.67 30.75 10.44
N PRO A 1061 -10.14 31.93 10.07
CA PRO A 1061 -9.46 32.17 8.79
C PRO A 1061 -8.28 31.24 8.42
N HIS A 1062 -7.56 30.66 9.36
CA HIS A 1062 -6.37 29.82 9.15
C HIS A 1062 -6.59 28.32 9.40
N SER A 1063 -7.82 27.94 9.74
CA SER A 1063 -8.21 26.58 10.07
C SER A 1063 -8.69 25.75 8.87
N VAL A 1064 -8.74 24.43 9.05
CA VAL A 1064 -9.39 23.53 8.08
C VAL A 1064 -10.84 23.29 8.50
N ILE A 1065 -11.64 22.78 7.57
CA ILE A 1065 -13.03 22.36 7.83
C ILE A 1065 -13.17 20.90 7.43
N HIS A 1066 -13.61 20.06 8.36
CA HIS A 1066 -13.90 18.66 8.09
C HIS A 1066 -15.38 18.42 7.80
N ALA A 1067 -15.63 17.49 6.88
CA ALA A 1067 -16.93 16.90 6.60
C ALA A 1067 -16.84 15.38 6.81
N THR A 1068 -17.56 14.89 7.82
CA THR A 1068 -17.60 13.48 8.21
C THR A 1068 -18.98 12.92 7.90
N THR A 1069 -19.01 11.81 7.16
CA THR A 1069 -20.27 11.10 6.85
C THR A 1069 -20.33 9.73 7.49
N GLY A 1070 -19.19 9.13 7.84
CA GLY A 1070 -19.05 7.70 8.07
C GLY A 1070 -19.16 6.88 6.78
N LEU A 1071 -19.98 7.25 5.80
CA LEU A 1071 -20.11 6.47 4.54
C LEU A 1071 -18.93 6.61 3.57
N LEU A 1072 -18.08 7.61 3.77
CA LEU A 1072 -16.93 7.95 2.94
C LEU A 1072 -15.74 8.36 3.83
N PRO A 1073 -14.51 8.34 3.29
CA PRO A 1073 -13.35 8.98 3.91
C PRO A 1073 -13.67 10.43 4.31
N ARG A 1074 -13.10 10.88 5.44
CA ARG A 1074 -13.33 12.23 5.94
C ARG A 1074 -12.80 13.24 4.92
N LYS A 1075 -13.63 14.20 4.52
CA LYS A 1075 -13.23 15.23 3.56
C LYS A 1075 -12.80 16.49 4.30
N GLN A 1076 -11.62 17.01 3.97
CA GLN A 1076 -11.16 18.31 4.46
C GLN A 1076 -11.05 19.34 3.33
N ILE A 1077 -11.35 20.60 3.64
CA ILE A 1077 -11.07 21.77 2.81
C ILE A 1077 -10.45 22.86 3.68
N ALA A 1078 -9.60 23.72 3.10
CA ALA A 1078 -8.95 24.82 3.81
C ALA A 1078 -9.00 26.09 2.96
N PRO A 1079 -9.29 27.26 3.55
CA PRO A 1079 -9.29 28.51 2.83
C PRO A 1079 -7.85 28.86 2.37
N GLN A 1080 -7.75 29.49 1.20
CA GLN A 1080 -6.46 29.91 0.66
C GLN A 1080 -6.01 31.24 1.29
N ARG A 1081 -4.71 31.38 1.54
CA ARG A 1081 -4.13 32.60 2.14
C ARG A 1081 -4.43 33.84 1.29
N GLU A 1082 -4.44 33.69 -0.03
CA GLU A 1082 -4.69 34.79 -0.98
C GLU A 1082 -6.08 35.43 -0.81
N TRP A 1083 -7.07 34.67 -0.31
CA TRP A 1083 -8.42 35.18 -0.10
C TRP A 1083 -8.56 36.01 1.18
N LEU A 1084 -7.68 35.77 2.16
CA LEU A 1084 -7.86 36.25 3.54
C LEU A 1084 -6.81 37.27 3.97
N ALA A 1085 -5.56 37.15 3.49
CA ALA A 1085 -4.46 37.96 4.00
C ALA A 1085 -4.66 39.48 3.82
N GLY A 1086 -5.18 39.90 2.66
CA GLY A 1086 -5.47 41.32 2.39
C GLY A 1086 -6.61 41.86 3.27
N PRO A 1087 -7.80 41.26 3.22
CA PRO A 1087 -8.94 41.70 4.04
C PRO A 1087 -8.67 41.68 5.55
N LEU A 1088 -8.00 40.65 6.07
CA LEU A 1088 -7.66 40.58 7.50
C LEU A 1088 -6.75 41.72 7.95
N ALA A 1089 -5.85 42.20 7.09
CA ALA A 1089 -4.96 43.33 7.40
C ALA A 1089 -5.69 44.68 7.41
N GLU A 1090 -6.86 44.80 6.76
CA GLU A 1090 -7.68 46.02 6.74
C GLU A 1090 -8.72 46.07 7.87
N LEU A 1091 -8.93 44.95 8.60
CA LEU A 1091 -9.86 44.92 9.73
C LEU A 1091 -9.47 45.94 10.80
N ALA A 1092 -10.39 46.86 11.07
CA ALA A 1092 -10.17 47.97 11.98
C ALA A 1092 -11.27 48.02 13.07
N PRO A 1093 -11.12 47.25 14.15
CA PRO A 1093 -12.12 47.10 15.22
C PRO A 1093 -12.45 48.42 15.91
N THR A 1094 -13.68 48.56 16.38
CA THR A 1094 -14.19 49.79 17.01
C THR A 1094 -14.79 49.53 18.40
N PHE A 1095 -14.15 50.01 19.45
CA PHE A 1095 -14.63 49.83 20.82
C PHE A 1095 -15.34 51.08 21.32
N ARG A 1096 -16.53 50.95 21.89
CA ARG A 1096 -17.16 52.09 22.58
C ARG A 1096 -16.40 52.39 23.86
N PHE A 1097 -16.12 53.66 24.10
CA PHE A 1097 -15.38 54.08 25.28
C PHE A 1097 -15.89 55.46 25.70
N GLY A 1098 -16.49 55.59 26.89
CA GLY A 1098 -16.94 56.89 27.41
C GLY A 1098 -18.16 56.85 28.33
N PRO A 1099 -18.60 58.04 28.83
CA PRO A 1099 -18.10 59.37 28.50
C PRO A 1099 -16.70 59.65 29.08
N VAL A 1100 -15.78 60.15 28.25
CA VAL A 1100 -14.41 60.51 28.66
C VAL A 1100 -14.24 62.02 28.69
N LEU A 1101 -13.62 62.53 29.76
CA LEU A 1101 -13.20 63.93 29.86
C LEU A 1101 -11.94 64.14 29.02
N ARG A 1102 -12.05 64.94 27.95
CA ARG A 1102 -10.95 65.19 27.00
C ARG A 1102 -10.65 66.67 26.84
N ASP A 1103 -9.39 66.96 26.51
CA ASP A 1103 -8.95 68.26 26.00
C ASP A 1103 -9.42 68.42 24.53
N PRO A 1104 -10.12 69.51 24.16
CA PRO A 1104 -10.54 69.76 22.79
C PRO A 1104 -9.39 69.89 21.77
N GLY A 1105 -8.17 70.24 22.21
CA GLY A 1105 -7.03 70.48 21.33
C GLY A 1105 -6.15 69.26 21.08
N GLN A 1106 -6.13 68.27 21.98
CA GLN A 1106 -5.34 67.03 21.88
C GLN A 1106 -6.03 65.87 22.63
N VAL A 1107 -6.40 64.80 21.91
CA VAL A 1107 -6.95 63.59 22.53
C VAL A 1107 -5.83 62.79 23.17
N ARG A 1108 -5.72 62.84 24.50
CA ARG A 1108 -4.79 62.02 25.28
C ARG A 1108 -5.54 60.93 26.02
N MET A 1109 -5.19 59.68 25.77
CA MET A 1109 -5.83 58.52 26.42
C MET A 1109 -4.79 57.44 26.77
N PRO A 1110 -5.00 56.67 27.86
CA PRO A 1110 -4.21 55.48 28.12
C PRO A 1110 -4.58 54.42 27.07
N ILE A 1111 -3.65 54.10 26.18
CA ILE A 1111 -3.78 52.99 25.22
C ILE A 1111 -2.77 51.89 25.59
N PRO A 1112 -3.05 50.61 25.33
CA PRO A 1112 -2.11 49.53 25.63
C PRO A 1112 -0.80 49.71 24.86
N SER A 1113 0.35 49.75 25.56
CA SER A 1113 1.68 49.91 24.96
C SER A 1113 2.12 48.71 24.13
N ASP A 1114 1.55 47.54 24.41
CA ASP A 1114 1.95 46.26 23.84
C ASP A 1114 1.23 45.97 22.51
N ILE A 1115 0.22 46.79 22.15
CA ILE A 1115 -0.54 46.68 20.91
C ILE A 1115 0.07 47.61 19.85
N GLN A 1116 0.68 47.01 18.82
CA GLN A 1116 1.25 47.77 17.69
C GLN A 1116 0.14 48.15 16.68
N GLY A 1117 -0.10 49.45 16.52
CA GLY A 1117 -1.09 49.97 15.57
C GLY A 1117 -1.33 51.47 15.73
N ALA A 1118 -2.12 52.05 14.83
CA ALA A 1118 -2.57 53.44 14.94
C ALA A 1118 -3.95 53.49 15.59
N TRP A 1119 -4.04 54.17 16.74
CA TRP A 1119 -5.30 54.36 17.47
C TRP A 1119 -5.91 55.72 17.13
N THR A 1120 -7.20 55.70 16.77
CA THR A 1120 -7.97 56.91 16.44
C THR A 1120 -9.23 56.99 17.29
N TRP A 1121 -9.55 58.18 17.76
CA TRP A 1121 -10.76 58.47 18.53
C TRP A 1121 -11.83 59.01 17.58
N THR A 1122 -12.87 58.21 17.35
CA THR A 1122 -14.01 58.58 16.50
C THR A 1122 -15.18 58.98 17.38
N HIS A 1123 -15.74 60.16 17.22
CA HIS A 1123 -16.91 60.60 17.99
C HIS A 1123 -17.88 61.41 17.13
N ARG A 1124 -19.11 61.59 17.64
CA ARG A 1124 -20.08 62.51 17.03
C ARG A 1124 -19.73 63.94 17.43
N ALA A 1125 -19.43 64.79 16.45
CA ALA A 1125 -19.21 66.22 16.64
C ALA A 1125 -20.56 66.99 16.67
N ASP A 1126 -21.59 66.43 16.04
CA ASP A 1126 -22.99 66.87 16.07
C ASP A 1126 -23.90 65.64 15.86
N VAL A 1127 -25.23 65.80 15.84
CA VAL A 1127 -26.22 64.71 15.71
C VAL A 1127 -25.95 63.81 14.50
N ASP A 1128 -25.49 64.37 13.39
CA ASP A 1128 -25.26 63.68 12.10
C ASP A 1128 -23.79 63.69 11.62
N ARG A 1129 -22.89 64.40 12.32
CA ARG A 1129 -21.50 64.60 11.88
C ARG A 1129 -20.51 63.84 12.75
N TRP A 1130 -19.73 62.99 12.10
CA TRP A 1130 -18.59 62.29 12.72
C TRP A 1130 -17.29 63.09 12.62
N SER A 1131 -16.45 62.98 13.64
CA SER A 1131 -15.08 63.48 13.70
C SER A 1131 -14.16 62.35 14.15
N ALA A 1132 -12.98 62.26 13.57
CA ALA A 1132 -11.93 61.32 13.96
C ALA A 1132 -10.65 62.08 14.27
N GLU A 1133 -10.07 61.83 15.44
CA GLU A 1133 -8.91 62.52 15.98
C GLU A 1133 -7.82 61.50 16.37
N ASP A 1134 -6.56 61.78 16.09
CA ASP A 1134 -5.45 60.89 16.47
C ASP A 1134 -5.24 60.90 17.99
N ILE A 1135 -4.96 59.73 18.57
CA ILE A 1135 -4.75 59.58 20.01
C ILE A 1135 -3.26 59.70 20.35
N ILE A 1136 -2.95 60.57 21.29
CA ILE A 1136 -1.63 60.67 21.91
C ILE A 1136 -1.64 59.83 23.19
N HIS A 1137 -0.67 58.94 23.35
CA HIS A 1137 -0.55 58.12 24.57
C HIS A 1137 -0.41 59.00 25.82
N ALA A 1138 -1.23 58.75 26.84
CA ALA A 1138 -1.13 59.42 28.12
C ALA A 1138 0.21 59.07 28.82
N GLY A 1139 1.04 60.07 29.12
CA GLY A 1139 2.27 59.89 29.91
C GLY A 1139 1.99 59.87 31.42
N GLN A 1140 3.02 59.65 32.24
CA GLN A 1140 2.90 59.71 33.72
C GLN A 1140 2.78 61.14 34.28
N GLU A 1141 2.82 62.15 33.43
CA GLU A 1141 2.67 63.55 33.83
C GLU A 1141 1.19 63.94 33.86
N ALA A 1142 0.67 64.25 35.06
CA ALA A 1142 -0.68 64.75 35.24
C ALA A 1142 -0.78 66.22 34.78
N LEU A 1143 -1.03 66.41 33.48
CA LEU A 1143 -1.19 67.74 32.87
C LEU A 1143 -2.69 68.06 32.73
N LEU A 1144 -3.15 69.10 33.41
CA LEU A 1144 -4.47 69.71 33.13
C LEU A 1144 -4.31 70.71 31.99
N SER A 1145 -5.15 70.57 30.95
CA SER A 1145 -5.20 71.51 29.84
C SER A 1145 -5.64 72.91 30.32
N PRO A 1146 -5.13 74.00 29.73
CA PRO A 1146 -5.66 75.34 29.96
C PRO A 1146 -7.08 75.54 29.38
N ASP A 1147 -7.52 74.68 28.46
CA ASP A 1147 -8.87 74.71 27.89
C ASP A 1147 -9.85 73.87 28.73
N PRO A 1148 -11.14 74.28 28.83
CA PRO A 1148 -12.13 73.52 29.58
C PRO A 1148 -12.35 72.13 28.98
N CYS A 1149 -12.14 71.09 29.79
CA CYS A 1149 -12.38 69.72 29.36
C CYS A 1149 -13.84 69.52 28.94
N VAL A 1150 -14.04 68.75 27.88
CA VAL A 1150 -15.37 68.37 27.38
C VAL A 1150 -15.57 66.88 27.62
N ALA A 1151 -16.75 66.48 28.08
CA ALA A 1151 -17.14 65.08 28.21
C ALA A 1151 -17.79 64.62 26.90
N ASN A 1152 -17.15 63.70 26.19
CA ASN A 1152 -17.70 63.10 24.97
C ASN A 1152 -17.73 61.58 25.10
N GLU A 1153 -18.81 60.98 24.60
CA GLU A 1153 -18.80 59.57 24.24
C GLU A 1153 -18.20 59.41 22.85
N GLY A 1154 -17.48 58.30 22.63
CA GLY A 1154 -16.86 58.00 21.35
C GLY A 1154 -16.41 56.54 21.25
N TRP A 1155 -15.70 56.27 20.17
CA TRP A 1155 -15.20 54.95 19.78
C TRP A 1155 -13.69 55.00 19.58
N LEU A 1156 -12.99 54.04 20.16
CA LEU A 1156 -11.60 53.76 19.86
C LEU A 1156 -11.52 52.85 18.65
N LYS A 1157 -10.94 53.35 17.56
CA LYS A 1157 -10.68 52.57 16.36
C LYS A 1157 -9.20 52.24 16.27
N LEU A 1158 -8.89 50.95 16.22
CA LEU A 1158 -7.53 50.45 16.05
C LEU A 1158 -7.30 50.07 14.59
N ARG A 1159 -6.26 50.64 13.97
CA ARG A 1159 -5.75 50.17 12.69
C ARG A 1159 -4.48 49.36 12.91
N PRO A 1160 -4.44 48.07 12.56
CA PRO A 1160 -3.24 47.25 12.67
C PRO A 1160 -2.05 47.87 11.93
N ALA A 1161 -0.83 47.65 12.43
CA ALA A 1161 0.36 48.08 11.72
C ALA A 1161 0.52 47.28 10.41
N PRO A 1162 0.93 47.92 9.29
CA PRO A 1162 1.16 47.20 8.04
C PRO A 1162 2.27 46.16 8.24
N ASP A 1163 2.00 44.94 7.78
CA ASP A 1163 2.88 43.79 7.94
C ASP A 1163 4.26 44.07 7.31
N LYS A 1164 5.35 43.94 8.07
CA LYS A 1164 6.72 44.31 7.62
C LYS A 1164 7.24 43.42 6.47
N GLY A 1165 6.45 42.45 6.00
CA GLY A 1165 6.77 41.51 4.93
C GLY A 1165 6.29 41.88 3.52
N SER A 1166 5.44 42.91 3.33
CA SER A 1166 4.91 43.24 2.00
C SER A 1166 5.81 44.18 1.18
N GLY A 1167 6.96 43.66 0.72
CA GLY A 1167 7.87 44.35 -0.20
C GLY A 1167 8.60 43.44 -1.16
#